data_AF-A0A970P7J1-F1
#
_entry.id   AF-A0A970P7J1-F1
#
_cell.length_a   1.000
_cell.length_b   1.000
_cell.length_c   1.000
_cell.angle_alpha   90.00
_cell.angle_beta   90.00
_cell.angle_gamma   90.00
#
_symmetry.space_group_name_H-M   'P 1'
#
loop_
_entity.id
_entity.type
_entity.pdbx_description
1 polymer ?
#
loop_
_entity_poly.entity_id
_entity_poly.type
_entity_poly.pdbx_seq_one_letter_code
_entity_poly.pdbx_strand_id
1 'polypeptide(L)'
;MLRVSLSVAIVLFSLMKADAQIVSPLEADDHTLLLYRFEGNGPIIGDEGPLGLHGTVVESEEGALVRMPEHPEGVAGNALTLEERQALVVPRTPEELRGMDELTVEVWFCTTNEAPAHRQRIVLYWEHYLISIFEGGKLMGHLYNEDGEKYILRGHTAIHPGIWYHAALTYDGQRAKLWLNGREEASVRMTGSISAAPGTGLQIGAIGDDWFEGDIDELRISNVARTAFPGARQYDFCRPSESLLISGGDARMIFDPVVPEGVSSVTCSASLGEATSGEAQIGADALQPLDDSFRAGHCGIVLDVPEDAAGEMVLSGTVRYQQEGQEQSATREFAVIVEQMISPPAVEFRGAWTHSHKIEDPEDIFSRMAASGLNAAVMRVRRGETAYYRSTLGPISEVPFENENLIEQCAEAANRHGIDLHCYVNNFPVGSPNSEYAQQMREEGRWQKTATGADAPWLCPSHPANLELVEQAMVELVRDYDIAGVQYDFIRYGQEDVCFCDRCRANFEARLGHAVENWPTACLEGGELHEEWLDQRADLITEAVRRTSAAIRATDPGVVISAAVFAMPPKDAKMKVGQEWDLWCREGLLDALCPMSYMADNVAYERTVALILSAVGEYVPVYAGIGLRSGNQVMRYPEELAAKINIARRLGAPGFTMFCVTPPTDAPETVIIPVRESMLPGAGRPE
;
A
#
# COMPACT_ATOMS: atom_id res chain seq x y z
N MET A 1 -37.47 19.28 6.51
CA MET A 1 -38.22 18.82 5.34
C MET A 1 -37.61 19.41 4.08
N LEU A 2 -36.65 18.72 3.48
CA LEU A 2 -36.67 18.33 2.08
C LEU A 2 -35.67 17.16 1.96
N ARG A 3 -36.14 16.07 1.37
CA ARG A 3 -35.44 14.80 1.23
C ARG A 3 -34.27 14.97 0.26
N VAL A 4 -33.06 14.58 0.67
CA VAL A 4 -32.04 14.12 -0.28
C VAL A 4 -31.92 12.62 -0.03
N SER A 5 -32.48 11.86 -0.97
CA SER A 5 -32.50 10.41 -0.95
C SER A 5 -31.08 9.85 -0.95
N LEU A 6 -30.81 9.01 0.03
CA LEU A 6 -29.72 8.03 0.04
C LEU A 6 -29.79 7.22 -1.27
N SER A 7 -28.99 7.62 -2.25
CA SER A 7 -28.69 6.80 -3.42
C SER A 7 -27.22 6.45 -3.30
N VAL A 8 -26.93 5.46 -2.46
CA VAL A 8 -25.72 4.67 -2.58
C VAL A 8 -25.86 3.98 -3.93
N ALA A 9 -25.39 4.65 -4.98
CA ALA A 9 -25.17 4.02 -6.27
C ALA A 9 -24.04 3.02 -6.03
N ILE A 10 -24.47 1.77 -5.86
CA ILE A 10 -23.68 0.59 -6.14
C ILE A 10 -22.94 0.88 -7.44
N VAL A 11 -21.62 1.11 -7.36
CA VAL A 11 -20.74 1.01 -8.52
C VAL A 11 -20.72 -0.47 -8.85
N LEU A 12 -21.73 -0.88 -9.61
CA LEU A 12 -21.75 -2.14 -10.33
C LEU A 12 -20.55 -2.09 -11.25
N PHE A 13 -19.58 -2.97 -10.99
CA PHE A 13 -18.59 -3.40 -11.98
C PHE A 13 -19.33 -3.71 -13.28
N SER A 14 -19.30 -2.78 -14.24
CA SER A 14 -19.63 -3.06 -15.62
C SER A 14 -18.39 -3.69 -16.24
N LEU A 15 -18.26 -5.00 -16.06
CA LEU A 15 -17.34 -5.85 -16.80
C LEU A 15 -17.75 -5.82 -18.28
N MET A 16 -17.21 -4.87 -19.04
CA MET A 16 -16.97 -5.09 -20.47
C MET A 16 -15.51 -5.49 -20.62
N LYS A 17 -15.34 -6.81 -20.74
CA LYS A 17 -14.09 -7.54 -20.91
C LYS A 17 -13.29 -6.95 -22.09
N ALA A 18 -12.02 -6.65 -21.87
CA ALA A 18 -11.08 -6.38 -22.95
C ALA A 18 -10.94 -7.66 -23.79
N ASP A 19 -11.16 -7.55 -25.10
CA ASP A 19 -11.05 -8.66 -26.06
C ASP A 19 -9.58 -8.92 -26.48
N ALA A 20 -8.62 -8.51 -25.65
CA ALA A 20 -7.20 -8.72 -25.90
C ALA A 20 -6.76 -10.09 -25.34
N GLN A 21 -7.14 -11.19 -25.99
CA GLN A 21 -6.50 -12.49 -25.75
C GLN A 21 -5.03 -12.41 -26.19
N ILE A 22 -4.11 -12.23 -25.22
CA ILE A 22 -2.65 -12.08 -25.46
C ILE A 22 -2.02 -13.41 -25.81
N VAL A 23 -2.48 -14.45 -25.14
CA VAL A 23 -2.16 -15.84 -25.41
C VAL A 23 -3.49 -16.54 -25.65
N SER A 24 -3.56 -17.38 -26.68
CA SER A 24 -4.75 -18.21 -26.87
C SER A 24 -4.95 -19.03 -25.58
N PRO A 25 -6.14 -18.98 -24.96
CA PRO A 25 -6.41 -19.75 -23.75
C PRO A 25 -5.96 -21.20 -23.95
N LEU A 26 -5.26 -21.81 -22.98
CA LEU A 26 -4.84 -23.22 -23.04
C LEU A 26 -6.02 -24.14 -23.35
N GLU A 27 -6.10 -24.69 -24.55
CA GLU A 27 -7.20 -25.61 -24.87
C GLU A 27 -7.00 -26.97 -24.18
N ALA A 28 -8.10 -27.54 -23.68
CA ALA A 28 -8.09 -28.93 -23.23
C ALA A 28 -7.93 -29.85 -24.46
N ASP A 29 -7.06 -30.84 -24.33
CA ASP A 29 -6.89 -31.94 -25.27
C ASP A 29 -7.10 -33.30 -24.57
N ASP A 30 -6.96 -34.39 -25.31
CA ASP A 30 -7.17 -35.76 -24.80
C ASP A 30 -6.22 -36.15 -23.64
N HIS A 31 -5.18 -35.35 -23.38
CA HIS A 31 -4.21 -35.55 -22.31
C HIS A 31 -4.43 -34.65 -21.09
N THR A 32 -5.35 -33.69 -21.18
CA THR A 32 -5.64 -32.72 -20.12
C THR A 32 -6.50 -33.37 -19.03
N LEU A 33 -6.03 -33.32 -17.78
CA LEU A 33 -6.76 -33.85 -16.60
C LEU A 33 -7.45 -32.75 -15.80
N LEU A 34 -6.74 -31.63 -15.57
CA LEU A 34 -7.28 -30.42 -14.95
C LEU A 34 -6.98 -29.21 -15.82
N LEU A 35 -7.93 -28.28 -15.88
CA LEU A 35 -7.77 -26.99 -16.55
C LEU A 35 -8.52 -25.92 -15.75
N TYR A 36 -7.78 -25.01 -15.13
CA TYR A 36 -8.33 -23.81 -14.51
C TYR A 36 -7.98 -22.59 -15.35
N ARG A 37 -9.02 -21.93 -15.83
CA ARG A 37 -8.95 -20.62 -16.49
C ARG A 37 -8.91 -19.45 -15.52
N PHE A 38 -9.23 -19.71 -14.26
CA PHE A 38 -9.43 -18.68 -13.23
C PHE A 38 -10.52 -17.63 -13.52
N GLU A 39 -11.30 -17.82 -14.58
CA GLU A 39 -12.50 -17.03 -14.88
C GLU A 39 -13.54 -17.06 -13.75
N GLY A 40 -14.02 -15.88 -13.35
CA GLY A 40 -15.09 -15.75 -12.38
C GLY A 40 -15.12 -14.39 -11.70
N ASN A 41 -15.95 -14.29 -10.66
CA ASN A 41 -16.05 -13.13 -9.77
C ASN A 41 -16.35 -13.54 -8.32
N GLY A 42 -15.92 -14.75 -7.94
CA GLY A 42 -16.23 -15.35 -6.65
C GLY A 42 -15.19 -16.36 -6.20
N PRO A 43 -15.41 -17.01 -5.05
CA PRO A 43 -14.43 -17.88 -4.43
C PRO A 43 -14.34 -19.28 -5.07
N ILE A 44 -15.28 -19.65 -5.94
CA ILE A 44 -15.29 -20.95 -6.61
C ILE A 44 -14.71 -20.78 -8.01
N ILE A 45 -13.67 -21.55 -8.32
CA ILE A 45 -13.00 -21.53 -9.62
C ILE A 45 -13.30 -22.83 -10.36
N GLY A 46 -13.75 -22.70 -11.61
CA GLY A 46 -14.12 -23.84 -12.43
C GLY A 46 -12.91 -24.61 -12.97
N ASP A 47 -12.87 -25.92 -12.71
CA ASP A 47 -12.12 -26.87 -13.53
C ASP A 47 -12.92 -27.19 -14.81
N GLU A 48 -12.37 -26.82 -15.96
CA GLU A 48 -12.89 -27.13 -17.30
C GLU A 48 -12.31 -28.44 -17.87
N GLY A 49 -11.44 -29.10 -17.11
CA GLY A 49 -10.94 -30.43 -17.44
C GLY A 49 -11.99 -31.53 -17.23
N PRO A 50 -11.69 -32.77 -17.67
CA PRO A 50 -12.61 -33.90 -17.57
C PRO A 50 -12.94 -34.32 -16.12
N LEU A 51 -12.15 -33.88 -15.13
CA LEU A 51 -12.37 -34.23 -13.73
C LEU A 51 -13.45 -33.37 -13.05
N GLY A 52 -13.71 -32.16 -13.54
CA GLY A 52 -14.73 -31.24 -13.01
C GLY A 52 -14.52 -30.89 -11.54
N LEU A 53 -13.26 -30.84 -11.08
CA LEU A 53 -12.90 -30.60 -9.68
C LEU A 53 -12.90 -29.12 -9.33
N HIS A 54 -14.04 -28.42 -9.39
CA HIS A 54 -14.10 -26.98 -9.08
C HIS A 54 -13.50 -26.65 -7.71
N GLY A 55 -12.47 -25.78 -7.69
CA GLY A 55 -11.77 -25.38 -6.48
C GLY A 55 -12.49 -24.28 -5.73
N THR A 56 -12.21 -24.14 -4.43
CA THR A 56 -12.67 -23.02 -3.59
C THR A 56 -11.49 -22.33 -2.94
N VAL A 57 -11.44 -21.00 -3.04
CA VAL A 57 -10.44 -20.17 -2.37
C VAL A 57 -10.72 -20.13 -0.88
N VAL A 58 -9.70 -20.40 -0.05
CA VAL A 58 -9.79 -20.45 1.40
C VAL A 58 -8.55 -19.82 2.03
N GLU A 59 -8.67 -19.31 3.26
CA GLU A 59 -7.58 -18.66 4.03
C GLU A 59 -7.04 -19.55 5.17
N SER A 60 -7.71 -20.67 5.44
CA SER A 60 -7.31 -21.62 6.48
C SER A 60 -7.73 -23.05 6.14
N GLU A 61 -7.08 -24.03 6.78
CA GLU A 61 -7.45 -25.45 6.64
C GLU A 61 -8.88 -25.75 7.13
N GLU A 62 -9.44 -24.86 7.95
CA GLU A 62 -10.81 -24.95 8.48
C GLU A 62 -11.87 -24.41 7.50
N GLY A 63 -11.42 -23.86 6.35
CA GLY A 63 -12.30 -23.49 5.23
C GLY A 63 -13.07 -22.18 5.41
N ALA A 64 -12.61 -21.29 6.30
CA ALA A 64 -13.24 -19.98 6.47
C ALA A 64 -12.95 -19.08 5.25
N LEU A 65 -14.01 -18.60 4.60
CA LEU A 65 -13.96 -17.48 3.65
C LEU A 65 -14.04 -16.19 4.46
N VAL A 66 -13.01 -15.33 4.43
CA VAL A 66 -13.12 -14.01 5.09
C VAL A 66 -12.98 -12.85 4.10
N ARG A 67 -12.43 -13.07 2.89
CA ARG A 67 -12.49 -12.09 1.79
C ARG A 67 -12.87 -12.74 0.46
N MET A 68 -13.60 -11.99 -0.36
CA MET A 68 -13.84 -12.39 -1.75
C MET A 68 -12.52 -12.22 -2.50
N PRO A 69 -12.02 -13.26 -3.20
CA PRO A 69 -10.80 -13.11 -3.99
C PRO A 69 -11.01 -12.11 -5.12
N GLU A 70 -9.94 -11.39 -5.45
CA GLU A 70 -9.93 -10.49 -6.59
C GLU A 70 -9.64 -11.26 -7.88
N HIS A 71 -10.23 -10.78 -8.97
CA HIS A 71 -10.11 -11.37 -10.30
C HIS A 71 -9.64 -10.31 -11.29
N PRO A 72 -8.35 -9.90 -11.23
CA PRO A 72 -7.80 -8.89 -12.13
C PRO A 72 -7.68 -9.44 -13.56
N GLU A 73 -7.27 -8.58 -14.49
CA GLU A 73 -6.94 -8.99 -15.85
C GLU A 73 -5.76 -9.98 -15.82
N GLY A 74 -5.98 -11.19 -16.36
CA GLY A 74 -4.98 -12.23 -16.50
C GLY A 74 -4.25 -12.18 -17.83
N VAL A 75 -3.51 -13.24 -18.15
CA VAL A 75 -2.87 -13.40 -19.47
C VAL A 75 -3.86 -13.88 -20.53
N ALA A 76 -4.95 -14.52 -20.11
CA ALA A 76 -6.07 -14.90 -20.94
C ALA A 76 -7.39 -14.75 -20.16
N GLY A 77 -8.02 -13.58 -20.27
CA GLY A 77 -9.24 -13.28 -19.53
C GLY A 77 -8.94 -12.76 -18.12
N ASN A 78 -9.47 -13.40 -17.07
CA ASN A 78 -9.28 -13.01 -15.67
C ASN A 78 -8.32 -13.96 -14.95
N ALA A 79 -7.40 -13.40 -14.17
CA ALA A 79 -6.58 -14.15 -13.23
C ALA A 79 -7.27 -14.28 -11.86
N LEU A 80 -6.68 -15.09 -10.98
CA LEU A 80 -7.01 -15.14 -9.56
C LEU A 80 -5.88 -14.53 -8.73
N THR A 81 -6.17 -13.50 -7.95
CA THR A 81 -5.25 -12.97 -6.94
C THR A 81 -5.31 -13.83 -5.67
N LEU A 82 -4.15 -14.23 -5.17
CA LEU A 82 -3.97 -14.88 -3.88
C LEU A 82 -3.17 -13.99 -2.94
N GLU A 83 -3.76 -13.67 -1.79
CA GLU A 83 -3.15 -12.91 -0.70
C GLU A 83 -2.60 -13.83 0.41
N GLU A 84 -2.14 -13.23 1.52
CA GLU A 84 -1.53 -13.95 2.65
C GLU A 84 -2.36 -15.17 3.10
N ARG A 85 -1.74 -16.36 3.03
CA ARG A 85 -2.28 -17.66 3.43
C ARG A 85 -3.50 -18.14 2.62
N GLN A 86 -3.82 -17.48 1.50
CA GLN A 86 -4.88 -17.92 0.60
C GLN A 86 -4.42 -19.05 -0.31
N ALA A 87 -5.33 -19.99 -0.58
CA ALA A 87 -5.13 -21.01 -1.60
C ALA A 87 -6.45 -21.42 -2.26
N LEU A 88 -6.39 -21.79 -3.53
CA LEU A 88 -7.45 -22.56 -4.17
C LEU A 88 -7.31 -24.03 -3.78
N VAL A 89 -8.31 -24.57 -3.11
CA VAL A 89 -8.36 -25.97 -2.65
C VAL A 89 -9.44 -26.74 -3.40
N VAL A 90 -9.09 -27.92 -3.90
CA VAL A 90 -10.03 -28.82 -4.57
C VAL A 90 -10.90 -29.58 -3.57
N PRO A 91 -12.16 -29.93 -3.91
CA PRO A 91 -13.16 -30.44 -2.98
C PRO A 91 -12.88 -31.87 -2.49
N ARG A 92 -11.99 -32.58 -3.19
CA ARG A 92 -11.49 -33.90 -2.81
C ARG A 92 -10.05 -34.05 -3.25
N THR A 93 -9.37 -34.99 -2.61
CA THR A 93 -8.07 -35.47 -3.08
C THR A 93 -8.20 -36.07 -4.50
N PRO A 94 -7.46 -35.56 -5.50
CA PRO A 94 -7.56 -36.04 -6.88
C PRO A 94 -6.64 -37.24 -7.11
N GLU A 95 -7.17 -38.45 -6.93
CA GLU A 95 -6.42 -39.71 -7.12
C GLU A 95 -5.93 -39.89 -8.57
N GLU A 96 -6.65 -39.30 -9.53
CA GLU A 96 -6.34 -39.34 -10.97
C GLU A 96 -5.06 -38.61 -11.36
N LEU A 97 -4.55 -37.75 -10.48
CA LEU A 97 -3.33 -36.96 -10.68
C LEU A 97 -2.08 -37.63 -10.06
N ARG A 98 -2.17 -38.92 -9.73
CA ARG A 98 -1.11 -39.70 -9.07
C ARG A 98 -0.72 -40.90 -9.91
N GLY A 99 0.46 -41.49 -9.66
CA GLY A 99 0.84 -42.74 -10.31
C GLY A 99 1.08 -42.64 -11.82
N MET A 100 1.25 -41.44 -12.36
CA MET A 100 1.38 -41.23 -13.80
C MET A 100 2.80 -41.53 -14.30
N ASP A 101 2.90 -42.13 -15.48
CA ASP A 101 4.20 -42.38 -16.14
C ASP A 101 4.76 -41.13 -16.83
N GLU A 102 3.88 -40.21 -17.21
CA GLU A 102 4.21 -38.90 -17.77
C GLU A 102 3.39 -37.80 -17.10
N LEU A 103 3.93 -36.58 -17.06
CA LEU A 103 3.30 -35.43 -16.42
C LEU A 103 3.66 -34.13 -17.14
N THR A 104 2.70 -33.21 -17.21
CA THR A 104 2.95 -31.77 -17.35
C THR A 104 2.09 -31.02 -16.35
N VAL A 105 2.70 -30.13 -15.57
CA VAL A 105 2.03 -29.08 -14.79
C VAL A 105 2.49 -27.75 -15.37
N GLU A 106 1.59 -26.91 -15.84
CA GLU A 106 1.92 -25.59 -16.38
C GLU A 106 0.96 -24.52 -15.86
N VAL A 107 1.47 -23.31 -15.64
CA VAL A 107 0.73 -22.23 -15.00
C VAL A 107 1.35 -20.88 -15.32
N TRP A 108 0.51 -19.85 -15.45
CA TRP A 108 0.95 -18.45 -15.44
C TRP A 108 0.89 -17.89 -14.04
N PHE A 109 1.90 -17.10 -13.67
CA PHE A 109 1.95 -16.46 -12.37
C PHE A 109 2.63 -15.08 -12.44
N CYS A 110 2.17 -14.15 -11.61
CA CYS A 110 2.79 -12.85 -11.38
C CYS A 110 2.91 -12.66 -9.86
N THR A 111 4.13 -12.74 -9.31
CA THR A 111 4.31 -12.57 -7.86
C THR A 111 4.36 -11.09 -7.48
N THR A 112 3.80 -10.72 -6.33
CA THR A 112 3.92 -9.35 -5.77
C THR A 112 5.02 -9.24 -4.73
N ASN A 113 5.60 -10.37 -4.31
CA ASN A 113 6.53 -10.42 -3.19
C ASN A 113 7.92 -9.86 -3.55
N GLU A 114 8.29 -8.75 -2.94
CA GLU A 114 9.58 -8.09 -3.12
C GLU A 114 10.74 -8.71 -2.30
N ALA A 115 10.44 -9.63 -1.35
CA ALA A 115 11.40 -10.19 -0.40
C ALA A 115 11.38 -11.75 -0.38
N PRO A 116 12.21 -12.44 -1.20
CA PRO A 116 12.12 -13.89 -1.42
C PRO A 116 12.77 -14.75 -0.30
N ALA A 117 12.61 -14.35 0.96
CA ALA A 117 13.21 -15.05 2.11
C ALA A 117 12.43 -16.32 2.51
N HIS A 118 11.11 -16.35 2.28
CA HIS A 118 10.28 -17.54 2.47
C HIS A 118 9.95 -18.21 1.13
N ARG A 119 9.59 -19.50 1.16
CA ARG A 119 9.23 -20.25 -0.05
C ARG A 119 7.80 -19.94 -0.41
N GLN A 120 7.54 -19.68 -1.70
CA GLN A 120 6.17 -19.51 -2.20
C GLN A 120 5.77 -20.69 -3.08
N ARG A 121 4.68 -21.38 -2.77
CA ARG A 121 4.20 -22.54 -3.54
C ARG A 121 3.10 -22.14 -4.49
N ILE A 122 3.42 -22.03 -5.78
CA ILE A 122 2.46 -21.71 -6.84
C ILE A 122 1.48 -22.88 -7.02
N VAL A 123 2.01 -24.10 -7.19
CA VAL A 123 1.24 -25.34 -7.27
C VAL A 123 1.83 -26.35 -6.29
N LEU A 124 0.98 -26.94 -5.46
CA LEU A 124 1.37 -27.91 -4.46
C LEU A 124 0.49 -29.16 -4.53
N TYR A 125 1.11 -30.29 -4.86
CA TYR A 125 0.55 -31.60 -4.54
C TYR A 125 1.57 -32.40 -3.72
N TRP A 126 1.36 -32.40 -2.38
CA TRP A 126 2.34 -32.90 -1.42
C TRP A 126 2.74 -34.35 -1.69
N GLU A 127 4.05 -34.64 -1.65
CA GLU A 127 4.63 -35.97 -1.96
C GLU A 127 4.32 -36.51 -3.37
N HIS A 128 3.91 -35.63 -4.30
CA HIS A 128 3.76 -35.93 -5.72
C HIS A 128 4.61 -34.96 -6.54
N TYR A 129 4.19 -33.69 -6.63
CA TYR A 129 4.90 -32.66 -7.38
C TYR A 129 4.55 -31.25 -6.89
N LEU A 130 5.45 -30.30 -7.12
CA LEU A 130 5.18 -28.89 -6.85
C LEU A 130 6.00 -27.96 -7.74
N ILE A 131 5.48 -26.76 -7.94
CA ILE A 131 6.17 -25.61 -8.53
C ILE A 131 6.20 -24.50 -7.47
N SER A 132 7.37 -23.92 -7.22
CA SER A 132 7.56 -22.89 -6.18
C SER A 132 8.60 -21.86 -6.56
N ILE A 133 8.62 -20.74 -5.85
CA ILE A 133 9.68 -19.73 -5.87
C ILE A 133 10.47 -19.87 -4.56
N PHE A 134 11.80 -20.02 -4.65
CA PHE A 134 12.66 -20.15 -3.47
C PHE A 134 14.12 -19.75 -3.75
N GLU A 135 14.97 -19.72 -2.73
CA GLU A 135 16.44 -19.51 -2.83
C GLU A 135 16.85 -18.31 -3.69
N GLY A 136 16.38 -17.11 -3.31
CA GLY A 136 16.71 -15.86 -4.00
C GLY A 136 15.79 -15.57 -5.19
N GLY A 137 14.51 -15.95 -5.07
CA GLY A 137 13.48 -15.61 -6.04
C GLY A 137 13.56 -16.44 -7.32
N LYS A 138 13.97 -17.71 -7.26
CA LYS A 138 14.11 -18.57 -8.44
C LYS A 138 13.06 -19.66 -8.47
N LEU A 139 12.67 -20.06 -9.68
CA LEU A 139 11.72 -21.15 -9.89
C LEU A 139 12.32 -22.49 -9.42
N MET A 140 11.51 -23.31 -8.77
CA MET A 140 11.86 -24.60 -8.20
C MET A 140 10.77 -25.62 -8.52
N GLY A 141 11.17 -26.78 -9.06
CA GLY A 141 10.28 -27.91 -9.28
C GLY A 141 10.66 -29.08 -8.37
N HIS A 142 9.68 -29.69 -7.69
CA HIS A 142 9.92 -31.00 -7.05
C HIS A 142 9.02 -32.07 -7.65
N LEU A 143 9.54 -33.29 -7.74
CA LEU A 143 8.83 -34.51 -8.09
C LEU A 143 9.19 -35.61 -7.10
N TYR A 144 8.25 -36.49 -6.85
CA TYR A 144 8.43 -37.70 -6.05
C TYR A 144 8.09 -38.90 -6.91
N ASN A 145 8.95 -39.91 -6.91
CA ASN A 145 8.68 -41.16 -7.63
C ASN A 145 7.88 -42.15 -6.76
N GLU A 146 7.56 -43.31 -7.32
CA GLU A 146 6.81 -44.40 -6.67
C GLU A 146 7.45 -44.91 -5.37
N ASP A 147 8.77 -44.78 -5.21
CA ASP A 147 9.51 -45.16 -4.00
C ASP A 147 9.53 -44.05 -2.93
N GLY A 148 8.93 -42.88 -3.21
CA GLY A 148 8.96 -41.70 -2.35
C GLY A 148 10.28 -40.91 -2.42
N GLU A 149 11.15 -41.21 -3.39
CA GLU A 149 12.39 -40.46 -3.61
C GLU A 149 12.08 -39.08 -4.20
N LYS A 150 12.66 -38.05 -3.59
CA LYS A 150 12.45 -36.65 -3.98
C LYS A 150 13.51 -36.18 -4.98
N TYR A 151 13.04 -35.65 -6.10
CA TYR A 151 13.83 -35.02 -7.15
C TYR A 151 13.60 -33.50 -7.14
N ILE A 152 14.67 -32.71 -7.18
CA ILE A 152 14.63 -31.25 -7.07
C ILE A 152 15.27 -30.63 -8.32
N LEU A 153 14.52 -29.79 -9.01
CA LEU A 153 14.94 -29.01 -10.17
C LEU A 153 15.06 -27.54 -9.76
N ARG A 154 16.24 -26.95 -9.98
CA ARG A 154 16.57 -25.59 -9.56
C ARG A 154 16.73 -24.70 -10.77
N GLY A 155 15.85 -23.72 -10.92
CA GLY A 155 15.96 -22.69 -11.95
C GLY A 155 17.15 -21.76 -11.70
N HIS A 156 17.51 -21.02 -12.75
CA HIS A 156 18.65 -20.11 -12.78
C HIS A 156 18.16 -18.66 -12.86
N THR A 157 17.06 -18.44 -13.59
CA THR A 157 16.45 -17.13 -13.81
C THR A 157 15.81 -16.59 -12.53
N ALA A 158 16.12 -15.33 -12.21
CA ALA A 158 15.48 -14.60 -11.13
C ALA A 158 14.07 -14.16 -11.56
N ILE A 159 13.09 -14.43 -10.71
CA ILE A 159 11.71 -13.97 -10.83
C ILE A 159 11.63 -12.59 -10.18
N HIS A 160 11.08 -11.64 -10.91
CA HIS A 160 10.85 -10.28 -10.43
C HIS A 160 9.37 -10.05 -10.16
N PRO A 161 9.03 -9.29 -9.10
CA PRO A 161 7.64 -9.01 -8.78
C PRO A 161 6.99 -8.11 -9.84
N GLY A 162 5.69 -8.29 -10.05
CA GLY A 162 4.90 -7.51 -11.01
C GLY A 162 5.12 -7.86 -12.48
N ILE A 163 5.77 -9.01 -12.76
CA ILE A 163 5.97 -9.53 -14.12
C ILE A 163 5.27 -10.89 -14.24
N TRP A 164 4.42 -11.05 -15.25
CA TRP A 164 3.88 -12.37 -15.61
C TRP A 164 4.97 -13.32 -16.14
N TYR A 165 4.98 -14.55 -15.62
CA TYR A 165 5.80 -15.65 -16.08
C TYR A 165 4.94 -16.88 -16.36
N HIS A 166 5.33 -17.67 -17.36
CA HIS A 166 4.81 -19.02 -17.57
C HIS A 166 5.81 -20.03 -17.00
N ALA A 167 5.37 -20.88 -16.06
CA ALA A 167 6.16 -21.99 -15.54
C ALA A 167 5.59 -23.33 -16.04
N ALA A 168 6.47 -24.29 -16.30
CA ALA A 168 6.05 -25.68 -16.49
C ALA A 168 7.01 -26.68 -15.84
N LEU A 169 6.47 -27.78 -15.34
CA LEU A 169 7.19 -28.94 -14.82
C LEU A 169 6.72 -30.19 -15.57
N THR A 170 7.64 -30.84 -16.27
CA THR A 170 7.34 -32.00 -17.13
C THR A 170 8.10 -33.24 -16.70
N TYR A 171 7.53 -34.42 -16.87
CA TYR A 171 8.21 -35.72 -16.74
C TYR A 171 7.82 -36.64 -17.89
N ASP A 172 8.81 -37.15 -18.63
CA ASP A 172 8.61 -37.99 -19.83
C ASP A 172 8.80 -39.50 -19.59
N GLY A 173 8.75 -39.94 -18.32
CA GLY A 173 9.06 -41.31 -17.93
C GLY A 173 10.56 -41.62 -17.78
N GLN A 174 11.45 -40.68 -18.13
CA GLN A 174 12.90 -40.82 -17.96
C GLN A 174 13.58 -39.59 -17.35
N ARG A 175 13.04 -38.40 -17.64
CA ARG A 175 13.61 -37.10 -17.26
C ARG A 175 12.52 -36.15 -16.84
N ALA A 176 12.74 -35.55 -15.68
CA ALA A 176 12.03 -34.37 -15.27
C ALA A 176 12.70 -33.12 -15.85
N LYS A 177 11.90 -32.12 -16.21
CA LYS A 177 12.38 -30.81 -16.67
C LYS A 177 11.54 -29.69 -16.09
N LEU A 178 12.19 -28.58 -15.78
CA LEU A 178 11.60 -27.33 -15.33
C LEU A 178 11.74 -26.30 -16.44
N TRP A 179 10.68 -25.57 -16.74
CA TRP A 179 10.61 -24.57 -17.79
C TRP A 179 10.14 -23.23 -17.24
N LEU A 180 10.69 -22.14 -17.78
CA LEU A 180 10.24 -20.78 -17.54
C LEU A 180 10.16 -20.04 -18.87
N ASN A 181 9.00 -19.48 -19.21
CA ASN A 181 8.73 -18.73 -20.44
C ASN A 181 9.15 -19.49 -21.71
N GLY A 182 8.82 -20.78 -21.79
CA GLY A 182 9.16 -21.63 -22.94
C GLY A 182 10.59 -22.18 -22.95
N ARG A 183 11.46 -21.78 -22.02
CA ARG A 183 12.86 -22.20 -21.95
C ARG A 183 13.10 -23.24 -20.86
N GLU A 184 13.89 -24.26 -21.16
CA GLU A 184 14.35 -25.25 -20.16
C GLU A 184 15.30 -24.57 -19.15
N GLU A 185 14.91 -24.57 -17.88
CA GLU A 185 15.68 -24.03 -16.76
C GLU A 185 16.48 -25.10 -16.03
N ALA A 186 15.99 -26.35 -15.97
CA ALA A 186 16.69 -27.46 -15.34
C ALA A 186 16.18 -28.81 -15.84
N SER A 187 17.02 -29.85 -15.74
CA SER A 187 16.61 -31.25 -15.96
C SER A 187 17.33 -32.22 -15.04
N VAL A 188 16.63 -33.27 -14.64
CA VAL A 188 17.17 -34.39 -13.85
C VAL A 188 16.62 -35.71 -14.38
N ARG A 189 17.42 -36.79 -14.31
CA ARG A 189 16.92 -38.15 -14.57
C ARG A 189 16.11 -38.61 -13.37
N MET A 190 14.97 -39.23 -13.63
CA MET A 190 14.12 -39.86 -12.62
C MET A 190 13.72 -41.25 -13.13
N THR A 191 13.55 -42.20 -12.21
CA THR A 191 13.10 -43.57 -12.51
C THR A 191 11.77 -43.85 -11.81
N GLY A 192 10.95 -44.70 -12.43
CA GLY A 192 9.62 -45.05 -11.92
C GLY A 192 8.56 -44.02 -12.31
N SER A 193 7.31 -44.28 -11.92
CA SER A 193 6.19 -43.37 -12.13
C SER A 193 6.17 -42.28 -11.04
N ILE A 194 5.35 -41.24 -11.24
CA ILE A 194 5.03 -40.26 -10.20
C ILE A 194 4.42 -40.98 -8.99
N SER A 195 4.78 -40.57 -7.78
CA SER A 195 4.27 -41.12 -6.53
C SER A 195 2.75 -41.34 -6.55
N ALA A 196 2.33 -42.53 -6.10
CA ALA A 196 0.94 -42.91 -5.89
C ALA A 196 0.54 -42.89 -4.40
N ALA A 197 1.37 -42.30 -3.54
CA ALA A 197 1.12 -42.25 -2.10
C ALA A 197 -0.22 -41.57 -1.77
N PRO A 198 -0.90 -41.94 -0.67
CA PRO A 198 -2.03 -41.18 -0.16
C PRO A 198 -1.56 -39.79 0.29
N GLY A 199 -1.69 -38.78 -0.56
CA GLY A 199 -1.30 -37.40 -0.28
C GLY A 199 -2.44 -36.53 0.25
N THR A 200 -2.06 -35.36 0.79
CA THR A 200 -2.95 -34.24 1.09
C THR A 200 -3.41 -33.58 -0.23
N GLY A 201 -4.56 -32.93 -0.25
CA GLY A 201 -5.20 -32.43 -1.48
C GLY A 201 -4.32 -31.48 -2.31
N LEU A 202 -4.64 -31.32 -3.59
CA LEU A 202 -4.02 -30.33 -4.48
C LEU A 202 -4.36 -28.92 -4.00
N GLN A 203 -3.35 -28.06 -3.90
CA GLN A 203 -3.50 -26.65 -3.56
C GLN A 203 -2.80 -25.79 -4.61
N ILE A 204 -3.44 -24.69 -4.99
CA ILE A 204 -2.82 -23.62 -5.78
C ILE A 204 -2.63 -22.44 -4.82
N GLY A 205 -1.40 -21.97 -4.68
CA GLY A 205 -0.98 -20.93 -3.73
C GLY A 205 -0.65 -21.39 -2.31
N ALA A 206 -1.15 -22.55 -1.87
CA ALA A 206 -0.87 -23.20 -0.58
C ALA A 206 -1.29 -22.44 0.70
N ILE A 207 -1.91 -23.18 1.61
CA ILE A 207 -2.23 -22.71 2.96
C ILE A 207 -1.01 -22.90 3.87
N GLY A 208 -0.79 -21.99 4.82
CA GLY A 208 0.26 -22.14 5.85
C GLY A 208 1.37 -21.12 5.67
N ASP A 209 2.63 -21.52 5.88
CA ASP A 209 3.79 -20.61 5.93
C ASP A 209 4.55 -20.48 4.59
N ASP A 210 4.17 -21.27 3.58
CA ASP A 210 4.79 -21.29 2.24
C ASP A 210 3.82 -20.76 1.15
N TRP A 211 2.95 -19.81 1.51
CA TRP A 211 1.90 -19.32 0.60
C TRP A 211 2.49 -18.57 -0.60
N PHE A 212 1.77 -18.55 -1.71
CA PHE A 212 2.04 -17.69 -2.85
C PHE A 212 1.30 -16.37 -2.69
N GLU A 213 1.98 -15.29 -3.04
CA GLU A 213 1.42 -13.95 -3.05
C GLU A 213 1.51 -13.35 -4.46
N GLY A 214 0.35 -13.07 -5.05
CA GLY A 214 0.20 -12.49 -6.38
C GLY A 214 -0.89 -13.16 -7.23
N ASP A 215 -0.80 -12.97 -8.53
CA ASP A 215 -1.83 -13.40 -9.49
C ASP A 215 -1.46 -14.73 -10.16
N ILE A 216 -2.45 -15.60 -10.38
CA ILE A 216 -2.32 -16.88 -11.07
C ILE A 216 -3.35 -16.98 -12.18
N ASP A 217 -2.94 -17.50 -13.33
CA ASP A 217 -3.82 -17.71 -14.47
C ASP A 217 -3.46 -19.01 -15.23
N GLU A 218 -4.40 -19.53 -16.02
CA GLU A 218 -4.20 -20.60 -17.00
C GLU A 218 -3.39 -21.81 -16.48
N LEU A 219 -3.91 -22.50 -15.46
CA LEU A 219 -3.30 -23.72 -14.89
C LEU A 219 -3.81 -24.95 -15.63
N ARG A 220 -2.88 -25.77 -16.14
CA ARG A 220 -3.20 -27.07 -16.74
C ARG A 220 -2.33 -28.19 -16.15
N ILE A 221 -2.96 -29.32 -15.85
CA ILE A 221 -2.27 -30.57 -15.49
C ILE A 221 -2.63 -31.64 -16.51
N SER A 222 -1.61 -32.27 -17.11
CA SER A 222 -1.75 -33.26 -18.18
C SER A 222 -0.97 -34.55 -17.86
N ASN A 223 -1.40 -35.67 -18.45
CA ASN A 223 -0.76 -37.00 -18.32
C ASN A 223 0.24 -37.31 -19.45
N VAL A 224 0.82 -36.29 -20.06
CA VAL A 224 1.83 -36.37 -21.13
C VAL A 224 2.93 -35.36 -20.85
N ALA A 225 4.16 -35.60 -21.31
CA ALA A 225 5.23 -34.62 -21.28
C ALA A 225 5.18 -33.67 -22.49
N ARG A 226 4.78 -32.41 -22.27
CA ARG A 226 4.82 -31.36 -23.31
C ARG A 226 6.23 -30.78 -23.43
N THR A 227 6.57 -30.24 -24.61
CA THR A 227 7.94 -29.76 -24.92
C THR A 227 7.98 -28.34 -25.49
N ALA A 228 6.84 -27.66 -25.60
CA ALA A 228 6.72 -26.30 -26.10
C ALA A 228 5.72 -25.52 -25.25
N PHE A 229 6.09 -24.30 -24.84
CA PHE A 229 5.30 -23.44 -23.96
C PHE A 229 5.40 -21.95 -24.38
N PRO A 230 4.45 -21.09 -24.00
CA PRO A 230 4.45 -19.66 -24.35
C PRO A 230 5.62 -18.85 -23.77
N GLY A 231 5.95 -17.71 -24.42
CA GLY A 231 6.92 -16.73 -23.92
C GLY A 231 6.23 -15.49 -23.34
N ALA A 232 6.36 -15.26 -22.03
CA ALA A 232 5.58 -14.28 -21.25
C ALA A 232 5.97 -12.78 -21.36
N ARG A 233 7.05 -12.43 -22.05
CA ARG A 233 7.81 -11.21 -21.72
C ARG A 233 7.22 -9.88 -22.21
N GLN A 234 6.22 -9.90 -23.10
CA GLN A 234 5.70 -8.69 -23.77
C GLN A 234 4.23 -8.39 -23.41
N TYR A 235 3.77 -8.78 -22.22
CA TYR A 235 2.42 -8.45 -21.75
C TYR A 235 2.41 -7.19 -20.86
N ASP A 236 3.19 -7.14 -19.77
CA ASP A 236 3.28 -5.95 -18.91
C ASP A 236 4.22 -4.86 -19.45
N PHE A 237 4.30 -4.74 -20.77
CA PHE A 237 5.15 -3.73 -21.40
C PHE A 237 4.61 -2.31 -21.25
N CYS A 238 3.37 -2.13 -20.76
CA CYS A 238 2.84 -0.81 -20.44
C CYS A 238 1.75 -0.85 -19.37
N ARG A 239 1.52 0.30 -18.74
CA ARG A 239 0.46 0.55 -17.74
C ARG A 239 0.15 2.04 -17.64
N PRO A 240 -1.09 2.44 -17.31
CA PRO A 240 -1.38 3.82 -16.93
C PRO A 240 -0.64 4.19 -15.64
N SER A 241 -0.33 5.48 -15.45
CA SER A 241 0.06 5.99 -14.13
C SER A 241 -1.13 6.05 -13.16
N GLU A 242 -2.35 6.25 -13.70
CA GLU A 242 -3.58 6.44 -12.94
C GLU A 242 -4.79 6.02 -13.79
N SER A 243 -5.81 5.43 -13.13
CA SER A 243 -7.05 4.97 -13.78
C SER A 243 -8.19 6.00 -13.67
N LEU A 244 -8.10 6.92 -12.70
CA LEU A 244 -9.00 8.07 -12.57
C LEU A 244 -8.32 9.33 -13.13
N LEU A 245 -8.70 9.71 -14.34
CA LEU A 245 -8.17 10.87 -15.06
C LEU A 245 -9.02 12.11 -14.81
N ILE A 246 -8.40 13.28 -14.94
CA ILE A 246 -9.07 14.58 -14.81
C ILE A 246 -9.16 15.26 -16.17
N SER A 247 -10.36 15.68 -16.54
CA SER A 247 -10.60 16.45 -17.75
C SER A 247 -9.82 17.77 -17.74
N GLY A 248 -9.20 18.11 -18.87
CA GLY A 248 -8.26 19.23 -18.99
C GLY A 248 -6.92 19.00 -18.27
N GLY A 249 -6.71 17.82 -17.69
CA GLY A 249 -5.45 17.36 -17.11
C GLY A 249 -4.66 16.47 -18.07
N ASP A 250 -3.82 15.63 -17.49
CA ASP A 250 -2.88 14.77 -18.23
C ASP A 250 -3.18 13.29 -17.95
N ALA A 251 -3.02 12.45 -18.97
CA ALA A 251 -3.02 11.00 -18.85
C ALA A 251 -1.65 10.47 -19.24
N ARG A 252 -1.06 9.58 -18.44
CA ARG A 252 0.26 9.03 -18.73
C ARG A 252 0.22 7.52 -18.90
N MET A 253 0.79 7.07 -19.99
CA MET A 253 1.12 5.67 -20.24
C MET A 253 2.60 5.45 -20.01
N ILE A 254 2.95 4.50 -19.15
CA ILE A 254 4.33 4.10 -18.87
C ILE A 254 4.59 2.81 -19.60
N PHE A 255 5.74 2.70 -20.25
CA PHE A 255 6.16 1.55 -21.04
C PHE A 255 7.45 0.95 -20.49
N ASP A 256 7.46 -0.37 -20.31
CA ASP A 256 8.57 -1.20 -19.86
C ASP A 256 8.78 -2.41 -20.80
N PRO A 257 9.03 -2.20 -22.12
CA PRO A 257 9.07 -3.30 -23.09
C PRO A 257 10.28 -4.22 -22.89
N VAL A 258 10.09 -5.53 -23.12
CA VAL A 258 11.15 -6.53 -23.09
C VAL A 258 11.31 -7.16 -24.47
N VAL A 259 12.40 -6.83 -25.14
CA VAL A 259 12.65 -7.22 -26.53
C VAL A 259 13.87 -8.15 -26.65
N PRO A 260 13.93 -9.02 -27.67
CA PRO A 260 15.08 -9.89 -27.88
C PRO A 260 16.39 -9.11 -28.09
N GLU A 261 17.51 -9.74 -27.74
CA GLU A 261 18.84 -9.24 -28.04
C GLU A 261 19.01 -9.01 -29.55
N GLY A 262 19.67 -7.91 -29.93
CA GLY A 262 19.83 -7.50 -31.33
C GLY A 262 18.73 -6.58 -31.87
N VAL A 263 17.64 -6.34 -31.13
CA VAL A 263 16.67 -5.29 -31.48
C VAL A 263 17.32 -3.91 -31.41
N SER A 264 17.20 -3.14 -32.50
CA SER A 264 17.86 -1.84 -32.66
C SER A 264 17.02 -0.65 -32.18
N SER A 265 15.70 -0.81 -32.13
CA SER A 265 14.79 0.18 -31.55
C SER A 265 13.42 -0.42 -31.26
N VAL A 266 12.71 0.20 -30.32
CA VAL A 266 11.31 -0.11 -29.97
C VAL A 266 10.50 1.17 -30.08
N THR A 267 9.36 1.11 -30.75
CA THR A 267 8.39 2.22 -30.84
C THR A 267 7.27 1.96 -29.85
N CYS A 268 7.01 2.90 -28.96
CA CYS A 268 5.90 2.87 -27.99
C CYS A 268 4.88 3.94 -28.39
N SER A 269 3.60 3.62 -28.49
CA SER A 269 2.53 4.57 -28.79
C SER A 269 1.39 4.45 -27.80
N ALA A 270 0.82 5.56 -27.35
CA ALA A 270 -0.33 5.59 -26.46
C ALA A 270 -1.48 6.42 -27.06
N SER A 271 -2.72 6.07 -26.73
CA SER A 271 -3.92 6.83 -27.14
C SER A 271 -5.01 6.78 -26.08
N LEU A 272 -5.76 7.87 -25.89
CA LEU A 272 -6.97 7.90 -25.08
C LEU A 272 -8.18 8.01 -26.01
N GLY A 273 -8.80 6.86 -26.30
CA GLY A 273 -9.81 6.74 -27.36
C GLY A 273 -9.33 7.33 -28.69
N GLU A 274 -10.24 8.02 -29.40
CA GLU A 274 -9.89 8.81 -30.59
C GLU A 274 -9.47 10.25 -30.26
N ALA A 275 -9.41 10.61 -28.97
CA ALA A 275 -9.29 12.01 -28.56
C ALA A 275 -7.86 12.54 -28.63
N THR A 276 -6.88 11.73 -28.23
CA THR A 276 -5.47 12.13 -28.18
C THR A 276 -4.57 10.91 -28.31
N SER A 277 -3.37 11.11 -28.87
CA SER A 277 -2.38 10.05 -29.05
C SER A 277 -0.96 10.61 -29.07
N GLY A 278 0.01 9.79 -28.67
CA GLY A 278 1.42 10.13 -28.65
C GLY A 278 2.30 8.91 -28.95
N GLU A 279 3.55 9.16 -29.32
CA GLU A 279 4.52 8.11 -29.65
C GLU A 279 5.92 8.49 -29.12
N ALA A 280 6.68 7.50 -28.70
CA ALA A 280 8.06 7.60 -28.27
C ALA A 280 8.90 6.44 -28.83
N GLN A 281 10.19 6.66 -29.07
CA GLN A 281 11.09 5.63 -29.57
C GLN A 281 12.23 5.39 -28.57
N ILE A 282 12.46 4.12 -28.24
CA ILE A 282 13.56 3.66 -27.40
C ILE A 282 14.67 3.14 -28.33
N GLY A 283 15.82 3.81 -28.33
CA GLY A 283 16.98 3.42 -29.12
C GLY A 283 17.75 2.24 -28.50
N ALA A 284 18.61 1.61 -29.30
CA ALA A 284 19.45 0.50 -28.86
C ALA A 284 20.36 0.82 -27.67
N ASP A 285 20.71 2.08 -27.44
CA ASP A 285 21.53 2.54 -26.32
C ASP A 285 20.74 2.69 -25.01
N ALA A 286 19.43 2.94 -25.10
CA ALA A 286 18.54 3.04 -23.95
C ALA A 286 18.02 1.68 -23.46
N LEU A 287 18.03 0.65 -24.32
CA LEU A 287 17.70 -0.72 -23.93
C LEU A 287 18.78 -1.30 -23.00
N GLN A 288 18.42 -1.69 -21.79
CA GLN A 288 19.35 -2.33 -20.84
C GLN A 288 19.31 -3.84 -21.00
N PRO A 289 20.46 -4.55 -20.97
CA PRO A 289 20.45 -6.01 -20.92
C PRO A 289 19.64 -6.51 -19.73
N LEU A 290 18.65 -7.37 -20.00
CA LEU A 290 17.88 -8.07 -18.96
C LEU A 290 18.52 -9.43 -18.68
N ASP A 291 18.89 -10.16 -19.73
CA ASP A 291 19.68 -11.40 -19.69
C ASP A 291 20.45 -11.58 -21.01
N ASP A 292 21.10 -12.74 -21.21
CA ASP A 292 21.88 -13.05 -22.41
C ASP A 292 21.06 -13.06 -23.73
N SER A 293 19.72 -13.00 -23.64
CA SER A 293 18.81 -13.15 -24.77
C SER A 293 17.83 -11.98 -24.94
N PHE A 294 17.72 -11.07 -23.96
CA PHE A 294 16.72 -10.01 -23.95
C PHE A 294 17.24 -8.71 -23.35
N ARG A 295 16.61 -7.62 -23.77
CA ARG A 295 16.85 -6.26 -23.28
C ARG A 295 15.53 -5.62 -22.88
N ALA A 296 15.57 -4.81 -21.82
CA ALA A 296 14.43 -4.06 -21.32
C ALA A 296 14.58 -2.57 -21.67
N GLY A 297 13.49 -1.92 -22.06
CA GLY A 297 13.41 -0.47 -22.22
C GLY A 297 12.53 0.16 -21.15
N HIS A 298 12.59 1.49 -21.03
CA HIS A 298 11.65 2.27 -20.23
C HIS A 298 11.34 3.58 -20.95
N CYS A 299 10.07 3.96 -21.07
CA CYS A 299 9.67 5.32 -21.46
C CYS A 299 8.27 5.68 -20.93
N GLY A 300 7.92 6.97 -20.92
CA GLY A 300 6.58 7.44 -20.57
C GLY A 300 6.04 8.37 -21.66
N ILE A 301 4.75 8.24 -21.96
CA ILE A 301 4.02 9.10 -22.91
C ILE A 301 2.93 9.82 -22.13
N VAL A 302 2.90 11.14 -22.21
CA VAL A 302 1.86 11.99 -21.63
C VAL A 302 0.92 12.45 -22.73
N LEU A 303 -0.38 12.33 -22.49
CA LEU A 303 -1.46 12.73 -23.38
C LEU A 303 -2.31 13.81 -22.69
N ASP A 304 -2.63 14.88 -23.40
CA ASP A 304 -3.57 15.89 -22.90
C ASP A 304 -5.00 15.32 -22.88
N VAL A 305 -5.64 15.29 -21.72
CA VAL A 305 -7.05 14.88 -21.58
C VAL A 305 -7.94 16.06 -22.00
N PRO A 306 -8.84 15.91 -22.98
CA PRO A 306 -9.71 17.01 -23.42
C PRO A 306 -10.56 17.61 -22.28
N GLU A 307 -10.80 18.92 -22.32
CA GLU A 307 -11.63 19.64 -21.33
C GLU A 307 -13.11 19.22 -21.33
N ASP A 308 -13.59 18.61 -22.42
CA ASP A 308 -14.95 18.09 -22.57
C ASP A 308 -15.05 16.57 -22.38
N ALA A 309 -13.92 15.89 -22.13
CA ALA A 309 -13.90 14.45 -21.85
C ALA A 309 -14.55 14.15 -20.49
N ALA A 310 -15.39 13.12 -20.45
CA ALA A 310 -16.03 12.64 -19.24
C ALA A 310 -16.51 11.19 -19.41
N GLY A 311 -16.54 10.45 -18.30
CA GLY A 311 -17.04 9.08 -18.25
C GLY A 311 -15.97 8.04 -18.55
N GLU A 312 -16.41 6.81 -18.83
CA GLU A 312 -15.54 5.69 -19.15
C GLU A 312 -14.90 5.90 -20.53
N MET A 313 -13.58 5.77 -20.59
CA MET A 313 -12.77 5.83 -21.80
C MET A 313 -11.76 4.68 -21.79
N VAL A 314 -11.08 4.50 -22.92
CA VAL A 314 -10.04 3.47 -23.08
C VAL A 314 -8.71 4.16 -23.33
N LEU A 315 -7.72 3.89 -22.46
CA LEU A 315 -6.33 4.27 -22.67
C LEU A 315 -5.59 3.06 -23.24
N SER A 316 -5.10 3.16 -24.47
CA SER A 316 -4.39 2.07 -25.16
C SER A 316 -2.90 2.36 -25.24
N GLY A 317 -2.08 1.32 -25.15
CA GLY A 317 -0.62 1.37 -25.28
C GLY A 317 -0.15 0.26 -26.22
N THR A 318 0.69 0.59 -27.20
CA THR A 318 1.22 -0.34 -28.21
C THR A 318 2.73 -0.25 -28.26
N VAL A 319 3.40 -1.40 -28.38
CA VAL A 319 4.83 -1.51 -28.67
C VAL A 319 5.06 -2.19 -30.00
N ARG A 320 5.99 -1.66 -30.80
CA ARG A 320 6.40 -2.24 -32.10
C ARG A 320 7.92 -2.30 -32.22
N TYR A 321 8.46 -3.38 -32.77
CA TYR A 321 9.88 -3.51 -33.09
C TYR A 321 10.11 -4.48 -34.26
N GLN A 322 11.32 -4.50 -34.82
CA GLN A 322 11.69 -5.41 -35.91
C GLN A 322 12.56 -6.56 -35.38
N GLN A 323 12.22 -7.79 -35.76
CA GLN A 323 13.00 -9.00 -35.45
C GLN A 323 13.10 -9.87 -36.70
N GLU A 324 14.32 -10.21 -37.11
CA GLU A 324 14.58 -11.04 -38.31
C GLU A 324 13.89 -10.55 -39.61
N GLY A 325 13.65 -9.23 -39.71
CA GLY A 325 12.98 -8.60 -40.85
C GLY A 325 11.44 -8.68 -40.82
N GLN A 326 10.85 -9.10 -39.71
CA GLN A 326 9.42 -9.05 -39.45
C GLN A 326 9.09 -8.05 -38.33
N GLU A 327 7.99 -7.34 -38.48
CA GLU A 327 7.46 -6.48 -37.42
C GLU A 327 6.78 -7.32 -36.33
N GLN A 328 7.17 -7.06 -35.09
CA GLN A 328 6.50 -7.56 -33.89
C GLN A 328 5.71 -6.39 -33.29
N SER A 329 4.48 -6.66 -32.85
CA SER A 329 3.62 -5.65 -32.23
C SER A 329 2.79 -6.27 -31.11
N ALA A 330 2.63 -5.54 -30.01
CA ALA A 330 1.72 -5.89 -28.91
C ALA A 330 0.96 -4.64 -28.45
N THR A 331 -0.32 -4.77 -28.12
CA THR A 331 -1.18 -3.67 -27.64
C THR A 331 -1.89 -4.10 -26.37
N ARG A 332 -2.04 -3.16 -25.43
CA ARG A 332 -2.90 -3.27 -24.24
C ARG A 332 -3.84 -2.09 -24.15
N GLU A 333 -5.01 -2.35 -23.58
CA GLU A 333 -6.06 -1.36 -23.39
C GLU A 333 -6.49 -1.36 -21.93
N PHE A 334 -6.65 -0.17 -21.37
CA PHE A 334 -7.02 0.01 -19.97
C PHE A 334 -8.30 0.83 -19.92
N ALA A 335 -9.31 0.32 -19.20
CA ALA A 335 -10.47 1.12 -18.87
C ALA A 335 -10.06 2.22 -17.88
N VAL A 336 -10.38 3.46 -18.22
CA VAL A 336 -10.12 4.62 -17.37
C VAL A 336 -11.39 5.44 -17.21
N ILE A 337 -11.53 6.11 -16.08
CA ILE A 337 -12.64 7.03 -15.82
C ILE A 337 -12.10 8.44 -15.95
N VAL A 338 -12.72 9.26 -16.78
CA VAL A 338 -12.43 10.69 -16.86
C VAL A 338 -13.49 11.46 -16.08
N GLU A 339 -13.05 12.23 -15.09
CA GLU A 339 -13.92 13.11 -14.31
C GLU A 339 -13.60 14.58 -14.53
N GLN A 340 -14.63 15.40 -14.39
CA GLN A 340 -14.46 16.85 -14.31
C GLN A 340 -13.84 17.21 -12.96
N MET A 341 -12.84 18.08 -12.97
CA MET A 341 -12.24 18.57 -11.73
C MET A 341 -13.29 19.35 -10.93
N ILE A 342 -13.53 18.93 -9.71
CA ILE A 342 -14.38 19.67 -8.79
C ILE A 342 -13.65 20.95 -8.39
N SER A 343 -14.31 22.09 -8.63
CA SER A 343 -13.80 23.39 -8.23
C SER A 343 -13.51 23.43 -6.73
N PRO A 344 -12.43 24.08 -6.30
CA PRO A 344 -12.14 24.23 -4.89
C PRO A 344 -13.29 24.93 -4.16
N PRO A 345 -13.59 24.57 -2.90
CA PRO A 345 -14.52 25.34 -2.09
C PRO A 345 -13.98 26.76 -1.86
N ALA A 346 -14.87 27.69 -1.49
CA ALA A 346 -14.52 29.09 -1.27
C ALA A 346 -13.42 29.29 -0.21
N VAL A 347 -13.38 28.39 0.78
CA VAL A 347 -12.30 28.25 1.75
C VAL A 347 -11.86 26.80 1.69
N GLU A 348 -10.61 26.56 1.30
CA GLU A 348 -10.02 25.22 1.21
C GLU A 348 -8.70 25.20 1.99
N PHE A 349 -8.56 24.26 2.91
CA PHE A 349 -7.27 24.01 3.55
C PHE A 349 -6.39 23.17 2.63
N ARG A 350 -5.22 23.67 2.26
CA ARG A 350 -4.26 23.04 1.34
C ARG A 350 -2.92 22.97 2.04
N GLY A 351 -2.80 21.96 2.90
CA GLY A 351 -1.66 21.78 3.79
C GLY A 351 -0.64 20.78 3.27
N ALA A 352 0.59 20.88 3.77
CA ALA A 352 1.56 19.81 3.63
C ALA A 352 2.39 19.61 4.91
N TRP A 353 2.65 18.35 5.24
CA TRP A 353 3.62 18.00 6.26
C TRP A 353 5.04 18.19 5.76
N THR A 354 5.83 18.86 6.57
CA THR A 354 7.26 19.05 6.36
C THR A 354 8.02 18.84 7.67
N HIS A 355 9.33 18.64 7.57
CA HIS A 355 10.17 18.45 8.74
C HIS A 355 11.16 19.60 8.88
N SER A 356 11.20 20.26 10.05
CA SER A 356 12.11 21.40 10.28
C SER A 356 13.57 21.06 9.98
N HIS A 357 14.03 19.87 10.36
CA HIS A 357 15.40 19.42 10.11
C HIS A 357 15.78 19.19 8.63
N LYS A 358 14.82 19.33 7.71
CA LYS A 358 15.02 19.29 6.26
C LYS A 358 14.85 20.66 5.62
N ILE A 359 14.55 21.70 6.39
CA ILE A 359 14.42 23.07 5.89
C ILE A 359 15.78 23.74 6.05
N GLU A 360 16.46 23.96 4.93
CA GLU A 360 17.74 24.68 4.88
C GLU A 360 17.52 26.19 4.78
N ASP A 361 16.50 26.61 4.02
CA ASP A 361 16.09 28.00 3.83
C ASP A 361 14.55 28.10 3.93
N PRO A 362 14.02 28.73 5.00
CA PRO A 362 12.59 28.99 5.14
C PRO A 362 11.96 29.74 3.95
N GLU A 363 12.67 30.72 3.37
CA GLU A 363 12.14 31.53 2.27
C GLU A 363 11.95 30.69 1.01
N ASP A 364 12.92 29.83 0.69
CA ASP A 364 12.83 28.91 -0.45
C ASP A 364 11.67 27.92 -0.30
N ILE A 365 11.52 27.26 0.85
CA ILE A 365 10.47 26.25 1.01
C ILE A 365 9.06 26.86 0.98
N PHE A 366 8.82 27.97 1.67
CA PHE A 366 7.48 28.57 1.75
C PHE A 366 7.07 29.29 0.46
N SER A 367 8.01 29.91 -0.25
CA SER A 367 7.73 30.46 -1.58
C SER A 367 7.33 29.37 -2.58
N ARG A 368 8.00 28.21 -2.55
CA ARG A 368 7.63 27.04 -3.38
C ARG A 368 6.28 26.45 -3.00
N MET A 369 5.97 26.35 -1.71
CA MET A 369 4.64 25.90 -1.24
C MET A 369 3.53 26.82 -1.77
N ALA A 370 3.69 28.15 -1.62
CA ALA A 370 2.72 29.13 -2.10
C ALA A 370 2.59 29.15 -3.62
N ALA A 371 3.71 29.10 -4.35
CA ALA A 371 3.73 29.01 -5.81
C ALA A 371 2.99 27.78 -6.35
N SER A 372 2.83 26.75 -5.50
CA SER A 372 2.13 25.53 -5.84
C SER A 372 0.70 25.46 -5.30
N GLY A 373 0.19 26.58 -4.76
CA GLY A 373 -1.18 26.72 -4.29
C GLY A 373 -1.45 26.18 -2.89
N LEU A 374 -0.42 25.80 -2.12
CA LEU A 374 -0.59 25.47 -0.70
C LEU A 374 -0.80 26.75 0.11
N ASN A 375 -1.57 26.67 1.19
CA ASN A 375 -1.82 27.78 2.12
C ASN A 375 -1.52 27.41 3.58
N ALA A 376 -1.05 26.20 3.85
CA ALA A 376 -0.66 25.79 5.20
C ALA A 376 0.56 24.86 5.19
N ALA A 377 1.38 24.95 6.23
CA ALA A 377 2.52 24.08 6.47
C ALA A 377 2.42 23.44 7.85
N VAL A 378 2.44 22.11 7.91
CA VAL A 378 2.41 21.34 9.15
C VAL A 378 3.81 20.84 9.44
N MET A 379 4.58 21.62 10.18
CA MET A 379 6.02 21.46 10.36
C MET A 379 6.38 20.73 11.65
N ARG A 380 7.16 19.65 11.55
CA ARG A 380 7.66 18.95 12.75
C ARG A 380 8.65 19.83 13.46
N VAL A 381 8.43 20.11 14.74
CA VAL A 381 9.35 20.92 15.55
C VAL A 381 9.90 20.19 16.78
N ARG A 382 9.35 19.03 17.11
CA ARG A 382 9.82 18.20 18.22
C ARG A 382 9.74 16.72 17.90
N ARG A 383 10.78 15.98 18.25
CA ARG A 383 10.83 14.51 18.17
C ARG A 383 11.07 13.95 19.57
N GLY A 384 9.98 13.69 20.29
CA GLY A 384 10.03 13.14 21.64
C GLY A 384 10.81 14.03 22.59
N GLU A 385 12.00 13.56 23.00
CA GLU A 385 12.88 14.25 23.92
C GLU A 385 13.59 15.45 23.31
N THR A 386 13.76 15.47 21.98
CA THR A 386 14.58 16.48 21.30
C THR A 386 13.71 17.57 20.66
N ALA A 387 13.95 18.83 21.05
CA ALA A 387 13.36 20.01 20.43
C ALA A 387 14.26 20.54 19.29
N TYR A 388 13.64 21.05 18.22
CA TYR A 388 14.33 21.75 17.11
C TYR A 388 14.06 23.26 17.16
N TYR A 389 13.90 23.78 18.38
CA TYR A 389 13.61 25.17 18.71
C TYR A 389 14.07 25.45 20.14
N ARG A 390 14.10 26.73 20.53
CA ARG A 390 14.45 27.13 21.89
C ARG A 390 13.37 26.60 22.84
N SER A 391 13.75 25.60 23.64
CA SER A 391 12.88 24.94 24.60
C SER A 391 13.54 24.86 25.96
N THR A 392 12.73 24.96 27.00
CA THR A 392 13.13 24.68 28.39
C THR A 392 12.92 23.21 28.78
N LEU A 393 12.38 22.40 27.86
CA LEU A 393 11.90 21.06 28.09
C LEU A 393 12.78 20.02 27.37
N GLY A 394 13.91 19.65 27.99
CA GLY A 394 14.81 18.62 27.48
C GLY A 394 15.87 19.14 26.50
N PRO A 395 16.58 18.23 25.80
CA PRO A 395 17.66 18.61 24.88
C PRO A 395 17.16 19.34 23.62
N ILE A 396 17.99 20.27 23.15
CA ILE A 396 17.81 20.99 21.89
C ILE A 396 18.78 20.40 20.86
N SER A 397 18.31 20.15 19.63
CA SER A 397 19.15 19.68 18.53
C SER A 397 20.02 20.80 17.97
N GLU A 398 21.29 20.50 17.66
CA GLU A 398 22.22 21.42 17.00
C GLU A 398 22.12 21.39 15.45
N VAL A 399 21.30 20.49 14.88
CA VAL A 399 21.18 20.26 13.43
C VAL A 399 19.70 20.38 13.03
N PRO A 400 19.34 21.18 12.01
CA PRO A 400 20.20 21.59 10.90
C PRO A 400 21.03 22.85 11.12
N PHE A 401 20.84 23.64 12.19
CA PHE A 401 21.62 24.87 12.38
C PHE A 401 21.86 25.24 13.83
N GLU A 402 22.97 25.95 14.03
CA GLU A 402 23.33 26.84 15.14
C GLU A 402 22.26 27.93 15.46
N ASN A 403 21.04 27.84 14.94
CA ASN A 403 20.03 28.90 14.97
C ASN A 403 19.09 28.78 16.18
N GLU A 404 19.31 29.66 17.15
CA GLU A 404 18.41 29.88 18.31
C GLU A 404 16.96 30.27 17.91
N ASN A 405 16.67 30.55 16.62
CA ASN A 405 15.42 31.18 16.14
C ASN A 405 14.74 30.51 14.91
N LEU A 406 14.91 29.21 14.63
CA LEU A 406 14.37 28.59 13.39
C LEU A 406 12.84 28.72 13.23
N ILE A 407 12.05 28.51 14.29
CA ILE A 407 10.58 28.64 14.19
C ILE A 407 10.19 30.09 13.89
N GLU A 408 10.84 31.08 14.50
CA GLU A 408 10.59 32.51 14.21
C GLU A 408 10.84 32.82 12.74
N GLN A 409 11.99 32.38 12.21
CA GLN A 409 12.32 32.55 10.79
C GLN A 409 11.30 31.87 9.87
N CYS A 410 10.84 30.67 10.24
CA CYS A 410 9.79 29.97 9.50
C CYS A 410 8.45 30.71 9.56
N ALA A 411 8.04 31.20 10.72
CA ALA A 411 6.80 31.95 10.89
C ALA A 411 6.80 33.23 10.07
N GLU A 412 7.89 34.01 10.13
CA GLU A 412 8.04 35.23 9.33
C GLU A 412 8.01 34.95 7.82
N ALA A 413 8.68 33.89 7.36
CA ALA A 413 8.68 33.50 5.95
C ALA A 413 7.30 32.99 5.50
N ALA A 414 6.66 32.12 6.29
CA ALA A 414 5.32 31.62 6.01
C ALA A 414 4.30 32.77 5.90
N ASN A 415 4.33 33.72 6.83
CA ASN A 415 3.47 34.90 6.82
C ASN A 415 3.65 35.77 5.56
N ARG A 416 4.89 35.95 5.06
CA ARG A 416 5.15 36.69 3.81
C ARG A 416 4.48 36.05 2.59
N HIS A 417 4.37 34.72 2.59
CA HIS A 417 3.81 33.94 1.48
C HIS A 417 2.34 33.56 1.68
N GLY A 418 1.70 34.01 2.78
CA GLY A 418 0.31 33.66 3.09
C GLY A 418 0.12 32.19 3.41
N ILE A 419 1.13 31.58 4.06
CA ILE A 419 1.10 30.20 4.54
C ILE A 419 0.84 30.21 6.05
N ASP A 420 -0.19 29.50 6.48
CA ASP A 420 -0.45 29.25 7.90
C ASP A 420 0.55 28.22 8.43
N LEU A 421 1.40 28.61 9.38
CA LEU A 421 2.38 27.71 9.99
C LEU A 421 1.77 26.97 11.19
N HIS A 422 1.67 25.65 11.08
CA HIS A 422 1.26 24.75 12.15
C HIS A 422 2.45 23.95 12.67
N CYS A 423 2.77 24.07 13.95
CA CYS A 423 3.87 23.33 14.56
C CYS A 423 3.40 22.00 15.15
N TYR A 424 3.99 20.88 14.73
CA TYR A 424 3.62 19.57 15.23
C TYR A 424 4.69 18.89 16.10
N VAL A 425 4.22 18.14 17.08
CA VAL A 425 5.04 17.46 18.10
C VAL A 425 4.80 15.95 18.02
N ASN A 426 5.87 15.16 18.00
CA ASN A 426 5.77 13.72 18.29
C ASN A 426 5.66 13.51 19.80
N ASN A 427 4.48 13.09 20.27
CA ASN A 427 4.12 13.16 21.69
C ASN A 427 4.74 12.05 22.56
N PHE A 428 4.44 10.78 22.26
CA PHE A 428 4.89 9.67 23.11
C PHE A 428 6.19 8.95 22.69
N PRO A 429 6.63 8.88 21.42
CA PRO A 429 7.92 8.29 21.10
C PRO A 429 9.05 9.02 21.84
N VAL A 430 10.01 8.30 22.43
CA VAL A 430 11.10 8.99 23.15
C VAL A 430 11.97 9.80 22.20
N GLY A 431 12.21 9.34 20.97
CA GLY A 431 13.03 10.04 19.99
C GLY A 431 14.34 9.31 19.72
N SER A 432 15.38 9.60 20.51
CA SER A 432 16.73 9.06 20.42
C SER A 432 17.01 8.21 21.67
N PRO A 433 16.62 6.91 21.66
CA PRO A 433 16.54 6.10 22.87
C PRO A 433 17.88 5.93 23.59
N ASN A 434 19.01 6.05 22.87
CA ASN A 434 20.35 5.89 23.42
C ASN A 434 20.97 7.20 23.94
N SER A 435 20.25 8.34 23.86
CA SER A 435 20.73 9.60 24.43
C SER A 435 20.77 9.56 25.95
N GLU A 436 21.66 10.35 26.57
CA GLU A 436 21.77 10.45 28.03
C GLU A 436 20.43 10.84 28.67
N TYR A 437 19.74 11.82 28.10
CA TYR A 437 18.44 12.27 28.58
C TYR A 437 17.36 11.18 28.46
N ALA A 438 17.33 10.43 27.35
CA ALA A 438 16.39 9.33 27.19
C ALA A 438 16.66 8.18 28.19
N GLN A 439 17.92 7.88 28.48
CA GLN A 439 18.30 6.89 29.50
C GLN A 439 17.96 7.37 30.91
N GLN A 440 18.11 8.67 31.22
CA GLN A 440 17.62 9.23 32.47
C GLN A 440 16.10 9.03 32.62
N MET A 441 15.32 9.35 31.58
CA MET A 441 13.87 9.13 31.60
C MET A 441 13.52 7.64 31.81
N ARG A 442 14.32 6.73 31.25
CA ARG A 442 14.16 5.29 31.45
C ARG A 442 14.39 4.89 32.91
N GLU A 443 15.48 5.35 33.51
CA GLU A 443 15.84 5.10 34.91
C GLU A 443 14.80 5.67 35.89
N GLU A 444 14.19 6.81 35.54
CA GLU A 444 13.06 7.43 36.25
C GLU A 444 11.73 6.64 36.11
N GLY A 445 11.70 5.55 35.33
CA GLY A 445 10.51 4.73 35.11
C GLY A 445 9.47 5.40 34.22
N ARG A 446 9.88 6.34 33.36
CA ARG A 446 8.99 7.10 32.47
C ARG A 446 8.68 6.38 31.17
N TRP A 447 9.42 5.34 30.82
CA TRP A 447 9.20 4.55 29.61
C TRP A 447 8.02 3.58 29.77
N GLN A 448 7.42 3.20 28.65
CA GLN A 448 6.44 2.13 28.59
C GLN A 448 7.12 0.80 28.92
N LYS A 449 6.37 -0.10 29.58
CA LYS A 449 6.79 -1.47 29.86
C LYS A 449 5.97 -2.45 29.03
N THR A 450 6.62 -3.40 28.39
CA THR A 450 5.93 -4.52 27.73
C THR A 450 5.29 -5.44 28.77
N ALA A 451 4.41 -6.35 28.33
CA ALA A 451 3.82 -7.38 29.19
C ALA A 451 4.88 -8.31 29.83
N THR A 452 6.05 -8.47 29.19
CA THR A 452 7.19 -9.22 29.75
C THR A 452 8.03 -8.40 30.74
N GLY A 453 7.70 -7.13 30.95
CA GLY A 453 8.43 -6.20 31.82
C GLY A 453 9.63 -5.50 31.16
N ALA A 454 9.84 -5.70 29.86
CA ALA A 454 10.91 -5.05 29.11
C ALA A 454 10.59 -3.56 28.88
N ASP A 455 11.62 -2.73 28.73
CA ASP A 455 11.47 -1.33 28.36
C ASP A 455 11.12 -1.19 26.88
N ALA A 456 10.10 -0.39 26.58
CA ALA A 456 9.80 0.08 25.23
C ALA A 456 10.13 1.58 25.13
N PRO A 457 10.81 2.05 24.07
CA PRO A 457 11.29 3.44 23.91
C PRO A 457 10.17 4.42 23.54
N TRP A 458 9.13 4.44 24.36
CA TRP A 458 7.98 5.34 24.31
C TRP A 458 7.68 5.80 25.73
N LEU A 459 7.17 7.00 25.90
CA LEU A 459 6.75 7.55 27.18
C LEU A 459 5.43 6.91 27.63
N CYS A 460 5.37 6.53 28.90
CA CYS A 460 4.17 5.98 29.52
C CYS A 460 3.13 7.09 29.75
N PRO A 461 1.92 7.02 29.13
CA PRO A 461 0.89 8.05 29.28
C PRO A 461 0.33 8.18 30.70
N SER A 462 0.47 7.16 31.55
CA SER A 462 0.02 7.24 32.95
C SER A 462 1.00 7.96 33.88
N HIS A 463 2.21 8.29 33.41
CA HIS A 463 3.22 8.93 34.23
C HIS A 463 3.00 10.46 34.28
N PRO A 464 2.81 11.08 35.46
CA PRO A 464 2.48 12.51 35.56
C PRO A 464 3.49 13.43 34.86
N ALA A 465 4.80 13.18 35.03
CA ALA A 465 5.84 13.97 34.37
C ALA A 465 5.83 13.84 32.83
N ASN A 466 5.26 12.76 32.27
CA ASN A 466 5.12 12.63 30.82
C ASN A 466 3.91 13.39 30.30
N LEU A 467 2.80 13.37 31.05
CA LEU A 467 1.63 14.19 30.73
C LEU A 467 1.97 15.68 30.76
N GLU A 468 2.73 16.11 31.77
CA GLU A 468 3.23 17.48 31.86
C GLU A 468 4.18 17.81 30.70
N LEU A 469 5.10 16.91 30.33
CA LEU A 469 5.98 17.13 29.20
C LEU A 469 5.22 17.30 27.87
N VAL A 470 4.24 16.42 27.62
CA VAL A 470 3.39 16.48 26.41
C VAL A 470 2.61 17.79 26.36
N GLU A 471 1.99 18.18 27.48
CA GLU A 471 1.25 19.43 27.58
C GLU A 471 2.15 20.65 27.34
N GLN A 472 3.23 20.74 28.12
CA GLN A 472 4.09 21.92 28.12
C GLN A 472 4.86 22.06 26.81
N ALA A 473 5.17 20.96 26.11
CA ALA A 473 5.80 21.03 24.78
C ALA A 473 4.93 21.77 23.76
N MET A 474 3.60 21.63 23.82
CA MET A 474 2.70 22.36 22.92
C MET A 474 2.35 23.75 23.44
N VAL A 475 2.17 23.92 24.75
CA VAL A 475 1.92 25.23 25.37
C VAL A 475 3.10 26.19 25.18
N GLU A 476 4.35 25.70 25.28
CA GLU A 476 5.55 26.50 25.02
C GLU A 476 5.55 27.05 23.58
N LEU A 477 5.15 26.24 22.60
CA LEU A 477 5.06 26.68 21.20
C LEU A 477 4.03 27.80 21.01
N VAL A 478 2.84 27.63 21.58
CA VAL A 478 1.73 28.60 21.48
C VAL A 478 2.05 29.90 22.22
N ARG A 479 2.74 29.82 23.35
CA ARG A 479 3.09 30.99 24.16
C ARG A 479 4.19 31.84 23.52
N ASP A 480 5.20 31.19 22.94
CA ASP A 480 6.47 31.83 22.62
C ASP A 480 6.63 32.16 21.12
N TYR A 481 5.79 31.61 20.23
CA TYR A 481 5.93 31.78 18.77
C TYR A 481 4.61 32.21 18.10
N ASP A 482 4.72 33.05 17.06
CA ASP A 482 3.60 33.48 16.21
C ASP A 482 3.26 32.39 15.18
N ILE A 483 2.36 31.48 15.54
CA ILE A 483 1.98 30.32 14.73
C ILE A 483 0.46 30.23 14.60
N ALA A 484 -0.02 29.74 13.46
CA ALA A 484 -1.44 29.58 13.19
C ALA A 484 -2.06 28.38 13.93
N GLY A 485 -1.25 27.38 14.25
CA GLY A 485 -1.74 26.19 14.93
C GLY A 485 -0.67 25.29 15.51
N VAL A 486 -1.14 24.32 16.31
CA VAL A 486 -0.35 23.20 16.77
C VAL A 486 -1.02 21.88 16.39
N GLN A 487 -0.22 20.86 16.14
CA GLN A 487 -0.73 19.54 15.77
C GLN A 487 -0.13 18.42 16.63
N TYR A 488 -1.00 17.53 17.14
CA TYR A 488 -0.57 16.27 17.71
C TYR A 488 -0.11 15.30 16.61
N ASP A 489 1.10 14.78 16.72
CA ASP A 489 1.52 13.56 16.01
C ASP A 489 1.99 12.52 17.04
N PHE A 490 1.90 11.23 16.69
CA PHE A 490 2.23 10.12 17.58
C PHE A 490 1.58 10.22 18.98
N ILE A 491 0.39 10.81 19.07
CA ILE A 491 -0.45 10.83 20.27
C ILE A 491 -1.18 9.48 20.39
N ARG A 492 -0.40 8.43 20.66
CA ARG A 492 -0.83 7.02 20.61
C ARG A 492 0.17 6.08 21.27
N TYR A 493 -0.16 4.80 21.31
CA TYR A 493 0.78 3.72 21.60
C TYR A 493 1.58 3.28 20.37
N GLY A 494 2.78 2.75 20.60
CA GLY A 494 3.67 2.24 19.56
C GLY A 494 3.45 0.77 19.18
N GLN A 495 2.82 -0.01 20.07
CA GLN A 495 2.54 -1.44 19.90
C GLN A 495 1.40 -1.86 20.83
N GLU A 496 0.97 -3.12 20.75
CA GLU A 496 -0.21 -3.62 21.47
C GLU A 496 0.10 -4.10 22.90
N ASP A 497 1.28 -4.65 23.16
CA ASP A 497 1.62 -5.30 24.43
C ASP A 497 2.37 -4.38 25.43
N VAL A 498 2.12 -3.07 25.39
CA VAL A 498 2.82 -2.06 26.20
C VAL A 498 1.95 -1.38 27.26
N CYS A 499 2.64 -0.65 28.15
CA CYS A 499 2.09 0.01 29.34
C CYS A 499 1.63 -0.94 30.44
N PHE A 500 2.33 -2.06 30.63
CA PHE A 500 2.10 -3.03 31.70
C PHE A 500 2.93 -2.78 32.97
N CYS A 501 3.31 -1.53 33.24
CA CYS A 501 4.05 -1.18 34.46
C CYS A 501 3.12 -1.16 35.70
N ASP A 502 3.73 -1.21 36.90
CA ASP A 502 2.99 -1.23 38.17
C ASP A 502 2.00 -0.06 38.33
N ARG A 503 2.33 1.11 37.78
CA ARG A 503 1.43 2.28 37.79
C ARG A 503 0.18 2.04 36.96
N CYS A 504 0.34 1.54 35.73
CA CYS A 504 -0.81 1.27 34.88
C CYS A 504 -1.67 0.14 35.45
N ARG A 505 -1.04 -0.89 36.04
CA ARG A 505 -1.74 -1.94 36.79
C ARG A 505 -2.57 -1.33 37.92
N ALA A 506 -1.95 -0.53 38.78
CA ALA A 506 -2.63 0.08 39.93
C ALA A 506 -3.81 0.97 39.49
N ASN A 507 -3.66 1.73 38.41
CA ASN A 507 -4.74 2.53 37.84
C ASN A 507 -5.90 1.64 37.35
N PHE A 508 -5.59 0.48 36.76
CA PHE A 508 -6.60 -0.45 36.26
C PHE A 508 -7.33 -1.19 37.37
N GLU A 509 -6.60 -1.70 38.36
CA GLU A 509 -7.18 -2.29 39.56
C GLU A 509 -8.06 -1.29 40.32
N ALA A 510 -7.66 -0.01 40.35
CA ALA A 510 -8.48 1.06 40.91
C ALA A 510 -9.77 1.30 40.11
N ARG A 511 -9.71 1.27 38.77
CA ARG A 511 -10.87 1.37 37.88
C ARG A 511 -11.85 0.21 38.10
N LEU A 512 -11.34 -1.01 38.22
CA LEU A 512 -12.14 -2.22 38.42
C LEU A 512 -12.69 -2.33 39.87
N GLY A 513 -12.03 -1.68 40.83
CA GLY A 513 -12.36 -1.79 42.25
C GLY A 513 -11.88 -3.09 42.90
N HIS A 514 -11.04 -3.87 42.21
CA HIS A 514 -10.44 -5.11 42.70
C HIS A 514 -9.08 -5.37 42.04
N ALA A 515 -8.27 -6.24 42.65
CA ALA A 515 -7.00 -6.67 42.08
C ALA A 515 -7.21 -7.57 40.85
N VAL A 516 -6.27 -7.54 39.91
CA VAL A 516 -6.24 -8.44 38.75
C VAL A 516 -5.34 -9.63 39.07
N GLU A 517 -5.91 -10.83 39.15
CA GLU A 517 -5.19 -12.04 39.58
C GLU A 517 -4.18 -12.54 38.53
N ASN A 518 -4.57 -12.62 37.25
CA ASN A 518 -3.75 -13.14 36.15
C ASN A 518 -3.02 -12.05 35.35
N TRP A 519 -2.47 -11.05 36.04
CA TRP A 519 -1.74 -9.96 35.39
C TRP A 519 -0.40 -10.42 34.78
N PRO A 520 -0.03 -10.00 33.55
CA PRO A 520 -0.78 -9.19 32.59
C PRO A 520 -1.65 -10.00 31.61
N THR A 521 -1.60 -11.34 31.67
CA THR A 521 -2.26 -12.25 30.72
C THR A 521 -3.77 -12.01 30.60
N ALA A 522 -4.46 -11.67 31.70
CA ALA A 522 -5.88 -11.31 31.67
C ALA A 522 -6.20 -10.13 30.72
N CYS A 523 -5.22 -9.28 30.44
CA CYS A 523 -5.38 -8.05 29.67
C CYS A 523 -4.77 -8.14 28.25
N LEU A 524 -4.05 -9.22 27.95
CA LEU A 524 -3.54 -9.50 26.61
C LEU A 524 -4.65 -10.07 25.72
N GLU A 525 -4.41 -10.14 24.41
CA GLU A 525 -5.36 -10.72 23.47
C GLU A 525 -5.79 -12.13 23.91
N GLY A 526 -7.10 -12.39 23.88
CA GLY A 526 -7.71 -13.61 24.39
C GLY A 526 -7.93 -13.66 25.91
N GLY A 527 -7.44 -12.67 26.66
CA GLY A 527 -7.67 -12.51 28.10
C GLY A 527 -9.04 -11.93 28.43
N GLU A 528 -9.55 -12.25 29.63
CA GLU A 528 -10.91 -11.93 30.08
C GLU A 528 -11.15 -10.43 30.36
N LEU A 529 -10.11 -9.62 30.49
CA LEU A 529 -10.13 -8.17 30.73
C LEU A 529 -9.52 -7.38 29.56
N HIS A 530 -9.34 -8.01 28.39
CA HIS A 530 -8.63 -7.40 27.27
C HIS A 530 -9.32 -6.12 26.77
N GLU A 531 -10.65 -6.14 26.58
CA GLU A 531 -11.37 -4.97 26.08
C GLU A 531 -11.37 -3.82 27.09
N GLU A 532 -11.61 -4.08 28.38
CA GLU A 532 -11.57 -3.07 29.45
C GLU A 532 -10.17 -2.47 29.63
N TRP A 533 -9.13 -3.27 29.38
CA TRP A 533 -7.75 -2.79 29.40
C TRP A 533 -7.47 -1.85 28.24
N LEU A 534 -7.93 -2.19 27.03
CA LEU A 534 -7.82 -1.31 25.86
C LEU A 534 -8.63 -0.01 26.03
N ASP A 535 -9.79 -0.06 26.68
CA ASP A 535 -10.55 1.13 27.08
C ASP A 535 -9.72 2.03 28.01
N GLN A 536 -9.09 1.48 29.05
CA GLN A 536 -8.25 2.28 29.94
C GLN A 536 -7.06 2.90 29.19
N ARG A 537 -6.45 2.16 28.26
CA ARG A 537 -5.35 2.69 27.44
C ARG A 537 -5.82 3.88 26.61
N ALA A 538 -6.96 3.76 25.94
CA ALA A 538 -7.54 4.85 25.16
C ALA A 538 -7.88 6.06 26.04
N ASP A 539 -8.47 5.84 27.22
CA ASP A 539 -8.79 6.91 28.19
C ASP A 539 -7.55 7.70 28.62
N LEU A 540 -6.41 7.05 28.80
CA LEU A 540 -5.14 7.73 29.15
C LEU A 540 -4.65 8.66 28.03
N ILE A 541 -4.79 8.25 26.77
CA ILE A 541 -4.43 9.09 25.62
C ILE A 541 -5.42 10.25 25.49
N THR A 542 -6.72 9.96 25.57
CA THR A 542 -7.79 10.96 25.53
C THR A 542 -7.63 12.00 26.63
N GLU A 543 -7.22 11.61 27.84
CA GLU A 543 -6.95 12.55 28.92
C GLU A 543 -5.74 13.44 28.65
N ALA A 544 -4.67 12.90 28.03
CA ALA A 544 -3.53 13.71 27.61
C ALA A 544 -3.95 14.78 26.58
N VAL A 545 -4.80 14.42 25.61
CA VAL A 545 -5.38 15.34 24.61
C VAL A 545 -6.25 16.39 25.30
N ARG A 546 -7.18 15.98 26.15
CA ARG A 546 -8.12 16.88 26.86
C ARG A 546 -7.39 17.90 27.71
N ARG A 547 -6.45 17.44 28.53
CA ARG A 547 -5.64 18.28 29.41
C ARG A 547 -4.81 19.28 28.62
N THR A 548 -4.12 18.82 27.57
CA THR A 548 -3.25 19.67 26.75
C THR A 548 -4.07 20.69 25.95
N SER A 549 -5.20 20.28 25.38
CA SER A 549 -6.08 21.18 24.61
C SER A 549 -6.66 22.28 25.49
N ALA A 550 -7.06 21.96 26.72
CA ALA A 550 -7.51 22.96 27.68
C ALA A 550 -6.40 23.97 28.04
N ALA A 551 -5.16 23.51 28.22
CA ALA A 551 -4.01 24.37 28.51
C ALA A 551 -3.63 25.28 27.32
N ILE A 552 -3.68 24.75 26.10
CA ILE A 552 -3.47 25.53 24.86
C ILE A 552 -4.53 26.63 24.76
N ARG A 553 -5.83 26.29 24.86
CA ARG A 553 -6.92 27.26 24.76
C ARG A 553 -6.88 28.33 25.85
N ALA A 554 -6.37 28.00 27.05
CA ALA A 554 -6.15 28.96 28.13
C ALA A 554 -4.99 29.92 27.85
N THR A 555 -4.03 29.51 27.00
CA THR A 555 -2.86 30.30 26.60
C THR A 555 -3.22 31.21 25.42
N ASP A 556 -3.78 30.64 24.35
CA ASP A 556 -4.31 31.37 23.21
C ASP A 556 -5.55 30.62 22.65
N PRO A 557 -6.76 31.21 22.74
CA PRO A 557 -7.95 30.59 22.16
C PRO A 557 -8.04 30.70 20.63
N GLY A 558 -7.17 31.49 19.99
CA GLY A 558 -7.14 31.69 18.53
C GLY A 558 -6.30 30.68 17.76
N VAL A 559 -5.43 29.92 18.44
CA VAL A 559 -4.56 28.93 17.80
C VAL A 559 -5.33 27.66 17.45
N VAL A 560 -5.13 27.15 16.24
CA VAL A 560 -5.80 25.92 15.76
C VAL A 560 -5.16 24.69 16.38
N ILE A 561 -5.97 23.82 17.00
CA ILE A 561 -5.53 22.52 17.51
C ILE A 561 -5.94 21.42 16.53
N SER A 562 -4.98 20.65 16.03
CA SER A 562 -5.26 19.54 15.11
C SER A 562 -4.55 18.25 15.53
N ALA A 563 -4.90 17.12 14.91
CA ALA A 563 -4.21 15.85 15.16
C ALA A 563 -4.00 15.04 13.86
N ALA A 564 -2.77 14.52 13.69
CA ALA A 564 -2.49 13.42 12.78
C ALA A 564 -2.93 12.10 13.41
N VAL A 565 -3.89 11.43 12.77
CA VAL A 565 -4.48 10.18 13.27
C VAL A 565 -4.41 9.08 12.24
N PHE A 566 -4.43 7.82 12.68
CA PHE A 566 -4.56 6.72 11.76
C PHE A 566 -5.92 6.75 11.05
N ALA A 567 -5.88 6.58 9.73
CA ALA A 567 -7.06 6.55 8.88
C ALA A 567 -7.69 5.14 8.88
N MET A 568 -8.36 4.80 9.98
CA MET A 568 -9.04 3.51 10.19
C MET A 568 -10.37 3.72 10.94
N PRO A 569 -11.28 2.72 11.01
CA PRO A 569 -12.50 2.85 11.79
C PRO A 569 -12.25 3.32 13.24
N PRO A 570 -13.11 4.17 13.84
CA PRO A 570 -12.90 4.69 15.20
C PRO A 570 -12.61 3.60 16.24
N LYS A 571 -13.36 2.49 16.18
CA LYS A 571 -13.14 1.33 17.06
C LYS A 571 -11.73 0.76 16.88
N ASP A 572 -11.25 0.61 15.66
CA ASP A 572 -9.93 0.04 15.41
C ASP A 572 -8.81 1.00 15.86
N ALA A 573 -8.97 2.30 15.61
CA ALA A 573 -8.02 3.32 16.06
C ALA A 573 -7.92 3.35 17.59
N LYS A 574 -9.06 3.24 18.27
CA LYS A 574 -9.13 3.10 19.73
C LYS A 574 -8.39 1.84 20.19
N MET A 575 -8.75 0.68 19.66
CA MET A 575 -8.29 -0.60 20.19
C MET A 575 -6.83 -0.89 19.86
N LYS A 576 -6.35 -0.52 18.66
CA LYS A 576 -4.98 -0.83 18.22
C LYS A 576 -3.96 0.17 18.74
N VAL A 577 -4.31 1.46 18.78
CA VAL A 577 -3.34 2.54 19.04
C VAL A 577 -3.77 3.53 20.13
N GLY A 578 -4.96 3.38 20.71
CA GLY A 578 -5.48 4.26 21.76
C GLY A 578 -5.97 5.62 21.26
N GLN A 579 -6.27 5.75 19.95
CA GLN A 579 -6.77 7.02 19.39
C GLN A 579 -8.30 6.99 19.28
N GLU A 580 -8.98 7.70 20.18
CA GLU A 580 -10.44 7.94 20.09
C GLU A 580 -10.73 9.28 19.42
N TRP A 581 -10.21 9.45 18.20
CA TRP A 581 -10.28 10.73 17.49
C TRP A 581 -11.70 11.19 17.20
N ASP A 582 -12.67 10.28 17.07
CA ASP A 582 -14.09 10.61 16.89
C ASP A 582 -14.67 11.25 18.17
N LEU A 583 -14.25 10.77 19.34
CA LEU A 583 -14.60 11.36 20.64
C LEU A 583 -13.94 12.73 20.79
N TRP A 584 -12.67 12.86 20.42
CA TRP A 584 -11.93 14.13 20.52
C TRP A 584 -12.60 15.23 19.67
N CYS A 585 -13.06 14.87 18.47
CA CYS A 585 -13.85 15.78 17.62
C CYS A 585 -15.20 16.14 18.27
N ARG A 586 -15.95 15.14 18.76
CA ARG A 586 -17.26 15.36 19.43
C ARG A 586 -17.19 16.24 20.67
N GLU A 587 -16.13 16.11 21.45
CA GLU A 587 -15.90 16.90 22.66
C GLU A 587 -15.28 18.28 22.38
N GLY A 588 -14.96 18.60 21.11
CA GLY A 588 -14.31 19.87 20.74
C GLY A 588 -12.88 20.01 21.28
N LEU A 589 -12.20 18.88 21.50
CA LEU A 589 -10.80 18.88 21.94
C LEU A 589 -9.86 19.31 20.80
N LEU A 590 -10.28 19.07 19.56
CA LEU A 590 -9.60 19.51 18.35
C LEU A 590 -10.46 20.55 17.61
N ASP A 591 -9.81 21.38 16.80
CA ASP A 591 -10.44 22.29 15.84
C ASP A 591 -10.41 21.71 14.41
N ALA A 592 -9.54 20.75 14.12
CA ALA A 592 -9.48 20.02 12.86
C ALA A 592 -8.90 18.61 13.02
N LEU A 593 -9.25 17.69 12.11
CA LEU A 593 -8.69 16.35 12.05
C LEU A 593 -7.90 16.14 10.75
N CYS A 594 -6.68 15.61 10.85
CA CYS A 594 -5.80 15.35 9.71
C CYS A 594 -5.49 13.84 9.60
N PRO A 595 -6.42 13.00 9.11
CA PRO A 595 -6.20 11.56 9.01
C PRO A 595 -5.13 11.20 7.98
N MET A 596 -4.20 10.32 8.35
CA MET A 596 -3.14 9.79 7.48
C MET A 596 -3.68 8.76 6.47
N SER A 597 -4.55 9.19 5.55
CA SER A 597 -5.25 8.34 4.58
C SER A 597 -4.35 7.95 3.40
N TYR A 598 -3.19 7.38 3.70
CA TYR A 598 -2.13 7.12 2.73
C TYR A 598 -2.37 5.82 1.95
N MET A 599 -3.52 5.72 1.28
CA MET A 599 -3.85 4.61 0.38
C MET A 599 -3.28 4.84 -1.02
N ALA A 600 -2.62 3.82 -1.57
CA ALA A 600 -2.11 3.82 -2.95
C ALA A 600 -3.28 3.88 -3.94
N ASP A 601 -4.21 2.93 -3.82
CA ASP A 601 -5.40 2.85 -4.66
C ASP A 601 -6.43 3.96 -4.34
N ASN A 602 -7.14 4.40 -5.38
CA ASN A 602 -8.15 5.45 -5.30
C ASN A 602 -9.47 4.98 -4.69
N VAL A 603 -9.87 3.72 -4.90
CA VAL A 603 -11.08 3.16 -4.29
C VAL A 603 -10.88 2.99 -2.78
N ALA A 604 -9.73 2.49 -2.35
CA ALA A 604 -9.33 2.42 -0.96
C ALA A 604 -9.27 3.81 -0.33
N TYR A 605 -8.65 4.78 -1.01
CA TYR A 605 -8.60 6.18 -0.57
C TYR A 605 -10.01 6.75 -0.36
N GLU A 606 -10.89 6.63 -1.35
CA GLU A 606 -12.28 7.11 -1.29
C GLU A 606 -13.05 6.48 -0.13
N ARG A 607 -12.98 5.14 0.02
CA ARG A 607 -13.66 4.42 1.10
C ARG A 607 -13.17 4.88 2.47
N THR A 608 -11.86 5.03 2.64
CA THR A 608 -11.27 5.48 3.90
C THR A 608 -11.66 6.91 4.25
N VAL A 609 -11.56 7.84 3.29
CA VAL A 609 -11.95 9.25 3.52
C VAL A 609 -13.45 9.36 3.82
N ALA A 610 -14.31 8.66 3.07
CA ALA A 610 -15.75 8.65 3.30
C ALA A 610 -16.11 8.11 4.70
N LEU A 611 -15.43 7.04 5.14
CA LEU A 611 -15.61 6.48 6.47
C LEU A 611 -15.29 7.52 7.55
N ILE A 612 -14.16 8.23 7.41
CA ILE A 612 -13.70 9.19 8.41
C ILE A 612 -14.63 10.40 8.45
N LEU A 613 -15.01 10.95 7.29
CA LEU A 613 -16.00 12.03 7.20
C LEU A 613 -17.32 11.63 7.87
N SER A 614 -17.79 10.39 7.64
CA SER A 614 -19.02 9.90 8.28
C SER A 614 -18.89 9.76 9.80
N ALA A 615 -17.71 9.37 10.31
CA ALA A 615 -17.47 9.19 11.73
C ALA A 615 -17.28 10.52 12.47
N VAL A 616 -16.62 11.49 11.83
CA VAL A 616 -16.45 12.86 12.36
C VAL A 616 -17.73 13.68 12.25
N GLY A 617 -18.55 13.48 11.20
CA GLY A 617 -19.73 14.31 10.98
C GLY A 617 -19.38 15.80 10.84
N GLU A 618 -20.24 16.68 11.36
CA GLU A 618 -20.07 18.14 11.27
C GLU A 618 -19.33 18.74 12.48
N TYR A 619 -18.69 17.93 13.34
CA TYR A 619 -18.07 18.44 14.57
C TYR A 619 -16.83 19.32 14.30
N VAL A 620 -15.94 18.87 13.42
CA VAL A 620 -14.73 19.59 13.00
C VAL A 620 -14.43 19.31 11.52
N PRO A 621 -13.76 20.23 10.80
CA PRO A 621 -13.25 19.95 9.47
C PRO A 621 -12.26 18.78 9.45
N VAL A 622 -12.38 17.94 8.42
CA VAL A 622 -11.44 16.84 8.13
C VAL A 622 -10.59 17.25 6.93
N TYR A 623 -9.28 17.39 7.13
CA TYR A 623 -8.32 17.62 6.06
C TYR A 623 -7.75 16.28 5.61
N ALA A 624 -8.25 15.78 4.47
CA ALA A 624 -7.93 14.43 4.01
C ALA A 624 -6.42 14.28 3.73
N GLY A 625 -5.74 13.38 4.47
CA GLY A 625 -4.31 13.15 4.29
C GLY A 625 -3.99 12.35 3.03
N ILE A 626 -3.08 12.86 2.20
CA ILE A 626 -2.63 12.24 0.94
C ILE A 626 -1.14 11.92 1.07
N GLY A 627 -0.77 10.65 0.91
CA GLY A 627 0.61 10.20 1.06
C GLY A 627 1.39 10.27 -0.25
N LEU A 628 2.02 11.40 -0.55
CA LEU A 628 2.97 11.51 -1.67
C LEU A 628 4.15 10.54 -1.52
N ARG A 629 4.70 10.45 -0.32
CA ARG A 629 5.77 9.53 0.04
C ARG A 629 5.59 9.08 1.47
N SER A 630 5.17 7.83 1.64
CA SER A 630 4.90 7.21 2.94
C SER A 630 5.51 5.81 2.98
N GLY A 631 5.37 5.11 4.12
CA GLY A 631 5.76 3.69 4.20
C GLY A 631 4.96 2.77 3.27
N ASN A 632 3.80 3.22 2.81
CA ASN A 632 2.86 2.39 2.05
C ASN A 632 2.78 2.75 0.55
N GLN A 633 3.35 3.90 0.14
CA GLN A 633 3.27 4.35 -1.26
C GLN A 633 4.26 5.48 -1.57
N VAL A 634 4.58 5.62 -2.86
CA VAL A 634 5.28 6.77 -3.45
C VAL A 634 4.55 7.17 -4.73
N MET A 635 3.94 8.35 -4.73
CA MET A 635 3.41 8.98 -5.94
C MET A 635 4.56 9.54 -6.75
N ARG A 636 4.51 9.28 -8.06
CA ARG A 636 5.56 9.65 -9.00
C ARG A 636 5.10 10.75 -9.94
N TYR A 637 3.79 10.86 -10.16
CA TYR A 637 3.23 11.72 -11.18
C TYR A 637 2.14 12.66 -10.65
N PRO A 638 2.04 13.86 -11.22
CA PRO A 638 0.98 14.82 -10.91
C PRO A 638 -0.44 14.24 -10.91
N GLU A 639 -0.82 13.51 -11.96
CA GLU A 639 -2.18 13.01 -12.16
C GLU A 639 -2.69 12.12 -11.01
N GLU A 640 -1.82 11.38 -10.33
CA GLU A 640 -2.16 10.57 -9.15
C GLU A 640 -2.67 11.44 -7.99
N LEU A 641 -2.01 12.59 -7.75
CA LEU A 641 -2.42 13.52 -6.71
C LEU A 641 -3.70 14.29 -7.12
N ALA A 642 -3.84 14.64 -8.41
CA ALA A 642 -5.05 15.31 -8.90
C ALA A 642 -6.30 14.45 -8.70
N ALA A 643 -6.20 13.14 -8.98
CA ALA A 643 -7.26 12.17 -8.74
C ALA A 643 -7.70 12.16 -7.27
N LYS A 644 -6.75 12.07 -6.33
CA LYS A 644 -7.08 12.04 -4.88
C LYS A 644 -7.64 13.36 -4.36
N ILE A 645 -7.14 14.51 -4.83
CA ILE A 645 -7.74 15.82 -4.50
C ILE A 645 -9.19 15.87 -5.01
N ASN A 646 -9.45 15.41 -6.24
CA ASN A 646 -10.79 15.38 -6.79
C ASN A 646 -11.74 14.47 -5.99
N ILE A 647 -11.27 13.29 -5.57
CA ILE A 647 -12.02 12.39 -4.67
C ILE A 647 -12.34 13.09 -3.35
N ALA A 648 -11.35 13.73 -2.70
CA ALA A 648 -11.57 14.41 -1.43
C ALA A 648 -12.63 15.53 -1.56
N ARG A 649 -12.57 16.32 -2.63
CA ARG A 649 -13.58 17.35 -2.94
C ARG A 649 -14.95 16.76 -3.24
N ARG A 650 -15.01 15.65 -3.98
CA ARG A 650 -16.27 14.92 -4.30
C ARG A 650 -16.98 14.44 -3.04
N LEU A 651 -16.20 13.98 -2.06
CA LEU A 651 -16.71 13.55 -0.76
C LEU A 651 -17.07 14.72 0.17
N GLY A 652 -16.74 15.96 -0.20
CA GLY A 652 -17.05 17.16 0.58
C GLY A 652 -16.04 17.47 1.69
N ALA A 653 -14.81 16.94 1.62
CA ALA A 653 -13.76 17.35 2.54
C ALA A 653 -13.41 18.85 2.31
N PRO A 654 -13.35 19.68 3.37
CA PRO A 654 -13.03 21.11 3.25
C PRO A 654 -11.55 21.40 2.95
N GLY A 655 -10.73 20.36 2.77
CA GLY A 655 -9.32 20.49 2.48
C GLY A 655 -8.56 19.17 2.53
N PHE A 656 -7.25 19.24 2.33
CA PHE A 656 -6.35 18.11 2.32
C PHE A 656 -4.98 18.46 2.91
N THR A 657 -4.23 17.43 3.28
CA THR A 657 -2.85 17.53 3.80
C THR A 657 -1.93 16.53 3.12
N MET A 658 -0.82 16.98 2.54
CA MET A 658 0.11 16.12 1.78
C MET A 658 1.30 15.64 2.63
N PHE A 659 1.64 14.36 2.58
CA PHE A 659 2.78 13.76 3.31
C PHE A 659 3.78 13.06 2.38
N CYS A 660 5.06 13.43 2.33
CA CYS A 660 5.68 14.63 2.90
C CYS A 660 6.32 15.45 1.79
N VAL A 661 6.30 16.78 1.97
CA VAL A 661 7.00 17.71 1.08
C VAL A 661 8.42 17.85 1.60
N THR A 662 9.39 17.27 0.89
CA THR A 662 10.83 17.39 1.16
C THR A 662 11.54 18.18 0.05
N PRO A 663 12.70 18.81 0.33
CA PRO A 663 13.55 19.38 -0.71
C PRO A 663 13.98 18.33 -1.75
N PRO A 664 14.27 18.75 -3.00
CA PRO A 664 14.67 17.86 -4.06
C PRO A 664 16.12 17.40 -3.85
N THR A 665 16.32 16.31 -3.11
CA THR A 665 17.57 15.53 -3.19
C THR A 665 17.36 14.08 -3.61
N ASP A 666 16.12 13.56 -3.54
CA ASP A 666 15.88 12.11 -3.71
C ASP A 666 14.83 11.73 -4.79
N ALA A 667 14.27 12.67 -5.56
CA ALA A 667 13.47 12.35 -6.75
C ALA A 667 13.36 13.56 -7.69
N PRO A 668 13.56 13.41 -9.01
CA PRO A 668 13.43 14.51 -9.97
C PRO A 668 11.99 14.98 -10.26
N GLU A 669 10.95 14.31 -9.74
CA GLU A 669 9.56 14.50 -10.24
C GLU A 669 8.47 14.61 -9.17
N THR A 670 8.76 15.03 -7.93
CA THR A 670 7.71 15.58 -7.06
C THR A 670 7.40 17.02 -7.48
N VAL A 671 6.88 17.15 -8.69
CA VAL A 671 6.20 18.35 -9.15
C VAL A 671 4.99 18.47 -8.25
N ILE A 672 5.01 19.44 -7.34
CA ILE A 672 3.75 19.93 -6.79
C ILE A 672 2.96 20.32 -8.02
N ILE A 673 1.87 19.61 -8.32
CA ILE A 673 1.06 19.90 -9.50
C ILE A 673 0.79 21.39 -9.42
N PRO A 674 1.26 22.19 -10.39
CA PRO A 674 0.78 23.55 -10.47
C PRO A 674 -0.72 23.40 -10.68
N VAL A 675 -1.47 23.66 -9.62
CA VAL A 675 -2.92 23.80 -9.67
C VAL A 675 -3.12 24.88 -10.73
N ARG A 676 -3.49 24.48 -11.97
CA ARG A 676 -3.72 25.44 -13.07
C ARG A 676 -4.66 26.52 -12.53
N GLU A 677 -4.60 27.76 -13.02
CA GLU A 677 -5.51 28.83 -12.55
C GLU A 677 -6.99 28.39 -12.51
N SER A 678 -7.39 27.45 -13.38
CA SER A 678 -8.71 26.81 -13.43
C SER A 678 -9.09 25.98 -12.19
N MET A 679 -8.12 25.64 -11.34
CA MET A 679 -8.27 24.80 -10.16
C MET A 679 -8.04 25.56 -8.84
N LEU A 680 -7.75 26.87 -8.89
CA LEU A 680 -7.69 27.78 -7.74
C LEU A 680 -9.00 28.60 -7.65
N PRO A 681 -9.45 29.02 -6.45
CA PRO A 681 -10.51 30.03 -6.37
C PRO A 681 -10.03 31.28 -7.09
N GLY A 682 -10.82 31.83 -8.03
CA GLY A 682 -10.47 33.06 -8.73
C GLY A 682 -10.05 34.14 -7.74
N ALA A 683 -9.00 34.91 -8.06
CA ALA A 683 -8.39 35.91 -7.20
C ALA A 683 -9.42 36.91 -6.62
N GLY A 684 -9.96 36.58 -5.46
CA GLY A 684 -10.98 37.35 -4.77
C GLY A 684 -10.96 36.92 -3.32
N ARG A 685 -10.15 37.59 -2.50
CA ARG A 685 -10.31 37.53 -1.05
C ARG A 685 -11.76 37.91 -0.71
N PRO A 686 -12.52 37.09 0.03
CA PRO A 686 -13.63 37.61 0.81
C PRO A 686 -13.08 38.54 1.90
N GLU A 687 -13.76 39.66 2.14
CA GLU A 687 -13.48 40.61 3.23
C GLU A 687 -13.67 39.98 4.63
#